data_AF-A0A0Q1A109-F1
#
_entry.id   AF-A0A0Q1A109-F1
#
_cell.length_a   1.000
_cell.length_b   1.000
_cell.length_c   1.000
_cell.angle_alpha   90.00
_cell.angle_beta   90.00
_cell.angle_gamma   90.00
#
_symmetry.space_group_name_H-M   'P 1'
#
loop_
_entity.id
_entity.type
_entity.pdbx_description
1 polymer ?
#
loop_
_entity_poly.entity_id
_entity_poly.type
_entity_poly.pdbx_seq_one_letter_code
_entity_poly.pdbx_strand_id
1 'polypeptide(L)'
;MTPSVRKFGRFLFLAINDEKEAMGFFFSNQNTIQEIKSISSYLKKLSGKYLLVIDADQKIIIDKMSLREFISAAEANQAGIIYSDFILRDGNKLVEHPVIDYQAGSIRDDFNFGHLFLFSCAAIKSSLQKYGSLPSEEDRALYDLRLKVSIDHKIIHVAEFLYIVSAENKQKIKKTGRKVEAHFDYVAKENFLRQKKLEKIATNHLKRIGAYLSPRTENTGKKRDNFQWKASIVVPVLNRKKTIADALTSALKQKTDFPFNIIVVDNHSTDGTTDILKSFTDKYSHVHHIIPVRSDLGIGGCWNEAIFSPFCGRYVVQLDSDDLYSSSKTLQKIIDFMRAGKYAMVVGSYTIVDENLKKIPPGLIDHREWTQQNGHNNLLRVNGMGAPRAFDLSVIRRIGFPNVSYGEDYAAALRITREYKVGRIYENLYWCRRWKGNTDAGLFIEKKNRNDFYKDKLRSLEIRERQNLNKKNKDLENKIFAEYPAGKQKSLTDLCLNLLKEQKKNWMRLANACRDLVSVRTRELSGGNYRVVLQYNPARAINSGAAVDAESIKARPCFLCQDNLPVEQRGVLYRNKYLILCNPVPIFKNHFTICTLKHEPQEIASSLLSFLQLAADFSSEYAVLYNGPACGASAPDHLHFQAVPKSNLPFFREFKKLSVVKGTSCVRHSLWESFDRCVILLEAKNAERLNKQVLNLLAVVQGILKINDEPMINIICNYSGDHWRLVVFLRQKHRPDSYFTKGKKRIFISPGAVDMAGVVITPLLDNYNCLDYNALRKIYREVSLSENMMNSIIKEIIKGI
;
A
#
# COMPACT_ATOMS: atom_id res chain seq x y z
N MET A 1 -54.99 9.24 -15.67
CA MET A 1 -55.18 8.60 -14.34
C MET A 1 -54.30 9.33 -13.36
N THR A 2 -54.80 9.73 -12.20
CA THR A 2 -53.97 10.30 -11.13
C THR A 2 -52.96 9.25 -10.67
N PRO A 3 -51.65 9.54 -10.64
CA PRO A 3 -50.67 8.53 -10.26
C PRO A 3 -50.89 8.09 -8.80
N SER A 4 -50.81 6.77 -8.53
CA SER A 4 -51.01 6.26 -7.17
C SER A 4 -49.80 6.61 -6.28
N VAL A 5 -50.03 7.38 -5.22
CA VAL A 5 -49.02 7.69 -4.21
C VAL A 5 -48.82 6.48 -3.29
N ARG A 6 -47.57 6.09 -3.10
CA ARG A 6 -47.21 4.95 -2.24
C ARG A 6 -46.32 5.39 -1.10
N LYS A 7 -46.55 4.89 0.12
CA LYS A 7 -45.67 5.15 1.26
C LYS A 7 -44.76 3.95 1.50
N PHE A 8 -43.49 4.22 1.76
CA PHE A 8 -42.53 3.23 2.22
C PHE A 8 -41.70 3.87 3.32
N GLY A 9 -42.11 3.59 4.56
CA GLY A 9 -41.58 4.18 5.77
C GLY A 9 -41.61 5.71 5.77
N ARG A 10 -40.48 6.43 5.83
CA ARG A 10 -40.47 7.90 5.85
C ARG A 10 -40.61 8.56 4.47
N PHE A 11 -40.68 7.78 3.39
CA PHE A 11 -40.77 8.34 2.04
C PHE A 11 -42.11 8.06 1.36
N LEU A 12 -42.58 9.05 0.59
CA LEU A 12 -43.61 8.90 -0.42
C LEU A 12 -42.96 8.67 -1.78
N PHE A 13 -43.51 7.72 -2.52
CA PHE A 13 -43.11 7.34 -3.86
C PHE A 13 -44.22 7.65 -4.85
N LEU A 14 -43.86 8.42 -5.88
CA LEU A 14 -44.74 8.84 -6.95
C LEU A 14 -44.10 8.50 -8.29
N ALA A 15 -44.63 7.48 -8.96
CA ALA A 15 -44.20 7.12 -10.31
C ALA A 15 -44.88 8.06 -11.32
N ILE A 16 -44.09 8.72 -12.16
CA ILE A 16 -44.56 9.70 -13.14
C ILE A 16 -43.91 9.48 -14.52
N ASN A 17 -44.55 9.99 -15.56
CA ASN A 17 -43.98 10.09 -16.91
C ASN A 17 -43.45 11.48 -17.23
N ASP A 18 -44.08 12.52 -16.69
CA ASP A 18 -43.78 13.93 -16.98
C ASP A 18 -44.12 14.83 -15.79
N GLU A 19 -43.81 16.12 -15.89
CA GLU A 19 -44.10 17.11 -14.85
C GLU A 19 -45.60 17.28 -14.60
N LYS A 20 -46.46 17.06 -15.60
CA LYS A 20 -47.91 17.25 -15.47
C LYS A 20 -48.51 16.22 -14.51
N GLU A 21 -48.04 14.98 -14.57
CA GLU A 21 -48.43 13.93 -13.63
C GLU A 21 -47.98 14.25 -12.19
N ALA A 22 -46.81 14.86 -12.00
CA ALA A 22 -46.35 15.29 -10.68
C ALA A 22 -47.09 16.51 -10.14
N MET A 23 -47.49 17.46 -11.00
CA MET A 23 -48.30 18.62 -10.59
C MET A 23 -49.63 18.19 -9.94
N GLY A 24 -50.23 17.09 -10.41
CA GLY A 24 -51.43 16.54 -9.78
C GLY A 24 -51.24 16.20 -8.30
N PHE A 25 -50.04 15.77 -7.90
CA PHE A 25 -49.73 15.46 -6.51
C PHE A 25 -49.53 16.72 -5.65
N PHE A 26 -48.68 17.65 -6.10
CA PHE A 26 -48.32 18.84 -5.32
C PHE A 26 -49.45 19.87 -5.18
N PHE A 27 -50.42 19.88 -6.12
CA PHE A 27 -51.47 20.89 -6.18
C PHE A 27 -52.89 20.35 -5.89
N SER A 28 -53.05 19.04 -5.63
CA SER A 28 -54.35 18.47 -5.24
C SER A 28 -54.42 18.13 -3.75
N ASN A 29 -55.56 18.44 -3.11
CA ASN A 29 -55.78 18.22 -1.68
C ASN A 29 -56.30 16.79 -1.34
N GLN A 30 -56.37 15.87 -2.31
CA GLN A 30 -56.94 14.53 -2.12
C GLN A 30 -56.06 13.44 -2.75
N ASN A 31 -54.96 13.10 -2.08
CA ASN A 31 -54.11 11.97 -2.46
C ASN A 31 -54.38 10.76 -1.55
N THR A 32 -54.89 9.66 -2.10
CA THR A 32 -54.99 8.40 -1.35
C THR A 32 -53.61 7.74 -1.28
N ILE A 33 -53.05 7.64 -0.07
CA ILE A 33 -51.73 7.04 0.17
C ILE A 33 -51.89 5.55 0.48
N GLN A 34 -51.14 4.68 -0.21
CA GLN A 34 -51.14 3.24 0.06
C GLN A 34 -49.75 2.74 0.48
N GLU A 35 -49.67 1.96 1.55
CA GLU A 35 -48.40 1.39 2.05
C GLU A 35 -47.80 0.33 1.12
N ILE A 36 -46.47 0.35 0.98
CA ILE A 36 -45.72 -0.65 0.22
C ILE A 36 -45.38 -1.84 1.13
N LYS A 37 -46.04 -2.97 0.87
CA LYS A 37 -45.75 -4.24 1.57
C LYS A 37 -44.40 -4.86 1.18
N SER A 38 -43.96 -4.65 -0.07
CA SER A 38 -42.70 -5.18 -0.59
C SER A 38 -42.08 -4.23 -1.61
N ILE A 39 -40.99 -3.58 -1.22
CA ILE A 39 -40.29 -2.61 -2.07
C ILE A 39 -39.78 -3.24 -3.37
N SER A 40 -39.19 -4.43 -3.29
CA SER A 40 -38.68 -5.14 -4.48
C SER A 40 -39.79 -5.49 -5.47
N SER A 41 -40.98 -5.87 -4.99
CA SER A 41 -42.13 -6.16 -5.85
C SER A 41 -42.70 -4.90 -6.49
N TYR A 42 -42.80 -3.82 -5.69
CA TYR A 42 -43.26 -2.51 -6.17
C TYR A 42 -42.35 -1.96 -7.28
N LEU A 43 -41.03 -1.91 -7.03
CA LEU A 43 -40.07 -1.36 -8.00
C LEU A 43 -40.04 -2.14 -9.33
N LYS A 44 -40.29 -3.46 -9.30
CA LYS A 44 -40.40 -4.29 -10.52
C LYS A 44 -41.63 -3.94 -11.37
N LYS A 45 -42.70 -3.46 -10.74
CA LYS A 45 -43.99 -3.14 -11.40
C LYS A 45 -44.15 -1.65 -11.74
N LEU A 46 -43.10 -0.83 -11.59
CA LEU A 46 -43.14 0.59 -11.92
C LEU A 46 -43.46 0.81 -13.41
N SER A 47 -44.50 1.61 -13.68
CA SER A 47 -44.98 1.92 -15.03
C SER A 47 -44.64 3.33 -15.52
N GLY A 48 -44.04 4.19 -14.70
CA GLY A 48 -43.60 5.54 -15.07
C GLY A 48 -42.15 5.61 -15.58
N LYS A 49 -41.77 6.72 -16.21
CA LYS A 49 -40.37 7.04 -16.57
C LYS A 49 -39.52 7.32 -15.33
N TYR A 50 -40.09 8.01 -14.35
CA TYR A 50 -39.40 8.47 -13.15
C TYR A 50 -40.14 8.08 -11.89
N LEU A 51 -39.40 7.98 -10.78
CA LEU A 51 -39.92 7.77 -9.44
C LEU A 51 -39.47 8.94 -8.56
N LEU A 52 -40.40 9.83 -8.22
CA LEU A 52 -40.15 10.85 -7.20
C LEU A 52 -40.14 10.20 -5.83
N VAL A 53 -39.15 10.59 -5.03
CA VAL A 53 -38.97 10.22 -3.64
C VAL A 53 -39.06 11.49 -2.81
N ILE A 54 -40.06 11.53 -1.93
CA ILE A 54 -40.46 12.73 -1.18
C ILE A 54 -40.45 12.38 0.31
N ASP A 55 -39.85 13.21 1.15
CA ASP A 55 -39.91 13.05 2.60
C ASP A 55 -41.36 13.22 3.09
N ALA A 56 -41.93 12.17 3.68
CA ALA A 56 -43.34 12.13 4.07
C ALA A 56 -43.66 13.03 5.27
N ASP A 57 -42.66 13.39 6.07
CA ASP A 57 -42.83 14.22 7.26
C ASP A 57 -42.67 15.72 6.96
N GLN A 58 -42.38 16.07 5.70
CA GLN A 58 -42.14 17.44 5.25
C GLN A 58 -43.15 17.87 4.19
N LYS A 59 -43.61 19.12 4.28
CA LYS A 59 -44.37 19.76 3.21
C LYS A 59 -43.41 20.38 2.20
N ILE A 60 -43.42 19.82 1.01
CA ILE A 60 -42.64 20.29 -0.14
C ILE A 60 -43.49 21.25 -0.98
N ILE A 61 -42.96 22.46 -1.20
CA ILE A 61 -43.57 23.48 -2.05
C ILE A 61 -42.64 23.68 -3.25
N ILE A 62 -43.12 23.32 -4.43
CA ILE A 62 -42.39 23.43 -5.70
C ILE A 62 -43.30 24.02 -6.75
N ASP A 63 -42.84 25.01 -7.51
CA ASP A 63 -43.61 25.60 -8.60
C ASP A 63 -43.44 24.79 -9.90
N LYS A 64 -44.29 25.10 -10.88
CA LYS A 64 -44.35 24.37 -12.15
C LYS A 64 -43.05 24.47 -12.96
N MET A 65 -42.39 25.63 -12.96
CA MET A 65 -41.16 25.82 -13.75
C MET A 65 -40.01 25.05 -13.10
N SER A 66 -39.84 25.17 -11.78
CA SER A 66 -38.81 24.41 -11.04
C SER A 66 -38.99 22.89 -11.16
N LEU A 67 -40.24 22.38 -11.13
CA LEU A 67 -40.50 20.95 -11.35
C LEU A 67 -40.16 20.51 -12.78
N ARG A 68 -40.50 21.34 -13.78
CA ARG A 68 -40.17 21.08 -15.18
C ARG A 68 -38.66 21.07 -15.40
N GLU A 69 -37.95 22.02 -14.81
CA GLU A 69 -36.48 22.06 -14.80
C GLU A 69 -35.89 20.81 -14.17
N PHE A 70 -36.39 20.41 -13.00
CA PHE A 70 -35.91 19.22 -12.30
C PHE A 70 -36.03 17.93 -13.14
N ILE A 71 -37.17 17.75 -13.82
CA ILE A 71 -37.41 16.58 -14.69
C ILE A 71 -36.62 16.70 -16.01
N SER A 72 -36.55 17.90 -16.60
CA SER A 72 -35.80 18.15 -17.84
C SER A 72 -34.30 17.91 -17.65
N ALA A 73 -33.76 18.31 -16.49
CA ALA A 73 -32.38 18.04 -16.12
C ALA A 73 -32.11 16.53 -15.97
N ALA A 74 -33.08 15.75 -15.47
CA ALA A 74 -32.97 14.30 -15.40
C ALA A 74 -32.88 13.66 -16.79
N GLU A 75 -33.71 14.12 -17.74
CA GLU A 75 -33.72 13.64 -19.12
C GLU A 75 -32.44 14.03 -19.87
N ALA A 76 -32.07 15.32 -19.84
CA ALA A 76 -30.90 15.85 -20.54
C ALA A 76 -29.59 15.18 -20.11
N ASN A 77 -29.46 14.84 -18.82
CA ASN A 77 -28.26 14.18 -18.29
C ASN A 77 -28.32 12.65 -18.33
N GLN A 78 -29.45 12.06 -18.75
CA GLN A 78 -29.72 10.62 -18.64
C GLN A 78 -29.44 10.11 -17.21
N ALA A 79 -29.91 10.86 -16.21
CA ALA A 79 -29.57 10.63 -14.82
C ALA A 79 -30.25 9.36 -14.27
N GLY A 80 -29.50 8.53 -13.55
CA GLY A 80 -30.07 7.45 -12.74
C GLY A 80 -30.76 7.98 -11.49
N ILE A 81 -30.18 9.03 -10.90
CA ILE A 81 -30.74 9.80 -9.77
C ILE A 81 -30.49 11.28 -10.03
N ILE A 82 -31.47 12.12 -9.72
CA ILE A 82 -31.30 13.58 -9.68
C ILE A 82 -31.80 14.16 -8.36
N TYR A 83 -31.13 15.19 -7.88
CA TYR A 83 -31.46 15.92 -6.66
C TYR A 83 -30.99 17.37 -6.77
N SER A 84 -31.50 18.25 -5.92
CA SER A 84 -31.18 19.68 -5.97
C SER A 84 -30.98 20.30 -4.59
N ASP A 85 -30.44 21.51 -4.58
CA ASP A 85 -30.49 22.39 -3.42
C ASP A 85 -31.95 22.73 -3.07
N PHE A 86 -32.17 23.14 -1.81
CA PHE A 86 -33.51 23.49 -1.33
C PHE A 86 -33.47 24.63 -0.31
N ILE A 87 -34.63 25.23 -0.07
CA ILE A 87 -34.80 26.29 0.92
C ILE A 87 -35.59 25.74 2.10
N LEU A 88 -35.06 25.87 3.31
CA LEU A 88 -35.77 25.52 4.54
C LEU A 88 -36.54 26.73 5.07
N ARG A 89 -37.84 26.56 5.31
CA ARG A 89 -38.67 27.57 5.96
C ARG A 89 -38.68 27.39 7.48
N ASP A 90 -37.96 28.24 8.19
CA ASP A 90 -37.95 28.32 9.65
C ASP A 90 -38.80 29.51 10.12
N GLY A 91 -40.09 29.24 10.36
CA GLY A 91 -41.08 30.28 10.66
C GLY A 91 -41.27 31.25 9.49
N ASN A 92 -40.83 32.50 9.68
CA ASN A 92 -40.87 33.55 8.66
C ASN A 92 -39.53 33.69 7.89
N LYS A 93 -38.50 32.93 8.27
CA LYS A 93 -37.20 32.97 7.58
C LYS A 93 -37.12 31.87 6.53
N LEU A 94 -36.54 32.22 5.39
CA LEU A 94 -36.11 31.29 4.36
C LEU A 94 -34.60 31.15 4.46
N VAL A 95 -34.12 29.92 4.59
CA VAL A 95 -32.69 29.61 4.74
C VAL A 95 -32.28 28.69 3.60
N GLU A 96 -31.34 29.15 2.78
CA GLU A 96 -30.72 28.35 1.73
C GLU A 96 -30.01 27.14 2.33
N HIS A 97 -30.22 25.97 1.73
CA HIS A 97 -29.69 24.71 2.22
C HIS A 97 -29.03 23.94 1.06
N PRO A 98 -27.83 24.37 0.62
CA PRO A 98 -27.11 23.66 -0.44
C PRO A 98 -26.74 22.24 -0.01
N VAL A 99 -26.63 21.33 -0.97
CA VAL A 99 -26.10 19.97 -0.80
C VAL A 99 -24.80 19.82 -1.60
N ILE A 100 -24.25 18.61 -1.68
CA ILE A 100 -22.95 18.37 -2.32
C ILE A 100 -23.07 17.44 -3.51
N ASP A 101 -22.15 17.56 -4.47
CA ASP A 101 -22.07 16.63 -5.59
C ASP A 101 -21.73 15.21 -5.15
N TYR A 102 -22.30 14.25 -5.87
CA TYR A 102 -22.07 12.84 -5.65
C TYR A 102 -20.72 12.40 -6.25
N GLN A 103 -19.94 11.65 -5.48
CA GLN A 103 -18.64 11.10 -5.87
C GLN A 103 -18.65 9.57 -5.73
N ALA A 104 -17.68 8.88 -6.36
CA ALA A 104 -17.51 7.44 -6.18
C ALA A 104 -17.35 7.03 -4.69
N GLY A 105 -16.78 7.92 -3.89
CA GLY A 105 -16.59 7.79 -2.45
C GLY A 105 -17.79 8.19 -1.59
N SER A 106 -18.90 8.65 -2.17
CA SER A 106 -20.16 9.01 -1.47
C SER A 106 -20.94 7.77 -0.99
N ILE A 107 -20.23 6.78 -0.47
CA ILE A 107 -20.78 5.48 -0.07
C ILE A 107 -21.38 5.50 1.34
N ARG A 108 -21.19 6.56 2.12
CA ARG A 108 -21.72 6.68 3.49
C ARG A 108 -23.25 6.65 3.51
N ASP A 109 -23.86 5.96 4.47
CA ASP A 109 -25.32 5.79 4.52
C ASP A 109 -26.09 7.08 4.83
N ASP A 110 -25.40 8.15 5.24
CA ASP A 110 -25.94 9.48 5.57
C ASP A 110 -25.73 10.53 4.46
N PHE A 111 -25.48 10.14 3.20
CA PHE A 111 -25.45 11.08 2.08
C PHE A 111 -26.79 11.83 1.94
N ASN A 112 -26.74 13.16 1.88
CA ASN A 112 -27.92 14.01 1.82
C ASN A 112 -28.33 14.34 0.37
N PHE A 113 -29.46 13.80 -0.08
CA PHE A 113 -30.09 14.14 -1.37
C PHE A 113 -31.15 15.25 -1.25
N GLY A 114 -31.32 15.86 -0.07
CA GLY A 114 -32.45 16.74 0.23
C GLY A 114 -33.73 15.96 0.56
N HIS A 115 -34.87 16.64 0.52
CA HIS A 115 -36.19 16.10 0.87
C HIS A 115 -37.04 15.74 -0.36
N LEU A 116 -36.55 16.06 -1.56
CA LEU A 116 -37.13 15.68 -2.85
C LEU A 116 -36.00 15.25 -3.79
N PHE A 117 -36.07 14.02 -4.27
CA PHE A 117 -35.15 13.50 -5.29
C PHE A 117 -35.87 12.51 -6.21
N LEU A 118 -35.26 12.20 -7.34
CA LEU A 118 -35.92 11.43 -8.40
C LEU A 118 -35.00 10.32 -8.92
N PHE A 119 -35.55 9.12 -9.11
CA PHE A 119 -34.89 8.01 -9.78
C PHE A 119 -35.42 7.79 -11.19
N SER A 120 -34.55 7.44 -12.14
CA SER A 120 -34.97 6.82 -13.39
C SER A 120 -35.50 5.41 -13.12
N CYS A 121 -36.75 5.15 -13.52
CA CYS A 121 -37.35 3.81 -13.40
C CYS A 121 -36.60 2.78 -14.25
N ALA A 122 -36.06 3.19 -15.40
CA ALA A 122 -35.21 2.33 -16.23
C ALA A 122 -33.92 1.95 -15.51
N ALA A 123 -33.26 2.93 -14.86
CA ALA A 123 -32.05 2.69 -14.08
C ALA A 123 -32.31 1.77 -12.88
N ILE A 124 -33.43 1.92 -12.17
CA ILE A 124 -33.85 0.99 -11.11
C ILE A 124 -33.97 -0.43 -11.67
N LYS A 125 -34.74 -0.62 -12.75
CA LYS A 125 -35.00 -1.93 -13.33
C LYS A 125 -33.70 -2.62 -13.78
N SER A 126 -32.85 -1.92 -14.55
CA SER A 126 -31.59 -2.49 -15.02
C SER A 126 -30.66 -2.86 -13.85
N SER A 127 -30.60 -2.01 -12.83
CA SER A 127 -29.76 -2.23 -11.64
C SER A 127 -30.23 -3.42 -10.81
N LEU A 128 -31.55 -3.59 -10.62
CA LEU A 128 -32.09 -4.74 -9.90
C LEU A 128 -31.96 -6.04 -10.69
N GLN A 129 -32.05 -5.98 -12.02
CA GLN A 129 -31.80 -7.12 -12.90
C GLN A 129 -30.35 -7.58 -12.81
N LYS A 130 -29.39 -6.64 -12.85
CA LYS A 130 -27.96 -6.93 -12.85
C LYS A 130 -27.39 -7.29 -11.47
N TYR A 131 -27.86 -6.63 -10.41
CA TYR A 131 -27.26 -6.70 -9.06
C TYR A 131 -28.14 -7.37 -8.01
N GLY A 132 -29.33 -7.84 -8.38
CA GLY A 132 -30.25 -8.59 -7.53
C GLY A 132 -31.20 -7.74 -6.67
N SER A 133 -32.00 -8.42 -5.84
CA SER A 133 -33.05 -7.82 -5.01
C SER A 133 -32.54 -6.95 -3.87
N LEU A 134 -33.43 -6.12 -3.31
CA LEU A 134 -33.16 -5.23 -2.18
C LEU A 134 -33.54 -5.91 -0.86
N PRO A 135 -32.93 -5.50 0.27
CA PRO A 135 -33.42 -5.86 1.60
C PRO A 135 -34.86 -5.35 1.82
N SER A 136 -35.59 -6.00 2.72
CA SER A 136 -36.99 -5.64 3.03
C SER A 136 -37.13 -4.37 3.86
N GLU A 137 -36.09 -4.02 4.63
CA GLU A 137 -36.10 -2.90 5.58
C GLU A 137 -35.78 -1.57 4.89
N GLU A 138 -36.54 -0.53 5.20
CA GLU A 138 -36.66 0.72 4.42
C GLU A 138 -35.34 1.45 4.16
N ASP A 139 -34.71 2.01 5.21
CA ASP A 139 -33.46 2.77 5.12
C ASP A 139 -32.36 2.00 4.36
N ARG A 140 -32.43 0.67 4.40
CA ARG A 140 -31.44 -0.21 3.78
C ARG A 140 -31.75 -0.52 2.33
N ALA A 141 -33.03 -0.56 1.98
CA ALA A 141 -33.46 -0.77 0.61
C ALA A 141 -33.06 0.41 -0.26
N LEU A 142 -33.31 1.64 0.19
CA LEU A 142 -32.90 2.85 -0.53
C LEU A 142 -31.39 3.00 -0.58
N TYR A 143 -30.69 2.67 0.51
CA TYR A 143 -29.24 2.68 0.54
C TYR A 143 -28.59 1.67 -0.43
N ASP A 144 -29.04 0.40 -0.47
CA ASP A 144 -28.53 -0.57 -1.46
C ASP A 144 -28.97 -0.20 -2.88
N LEU A 145 -30.18 0.34 -3.07
CA LEU A 145 -30.67 0.76 -4.38
C LEU A 145 -29.81 1.89 -4.95
N ARG A 146 -29.55 2.96 -4.19
CA ARG A 146 -28.72 4.07 -4.67
C ARG A 146 -27.31 3.60 -5.04
N LEU A 147 -26.72 2.70 -4.24
CA LEU A 147 -25.40 2.15 -4.49
C LEU A 147 -25.35 1.18 -5.67
N LYS A 148 -26.46 0.54 -6.05
CA LYS A 148 -26.56 -0.26 -7.28
C LYS A 148 -26.68 0.63 -8.51
N VAL A 149 -27.57 1.62 -8.44
CA VAL A 149 -27.79 2.58 -9.53
C VAL A 149 -26.52 3.36 -9.83
N SER A 150 -25.78 3.79 -8.80
CA SER A 150 -24.54 4.57 -8.96
C SER A 150 -23.39 3.83 -9.65
N ILE A 151 -23.50 2.52 -9.90
CA ILE A 151 -22.45 1.75 -10.59
C ILE A 151 -22.50 1.98 -12.10
N ASP A 152 -23.70 1.99 -12.67
CA ASP A 152 -23.91 2.04 -14.12
C ASP A 152 -24.54 3.37 -14.59
N HIS A 153 -25.09 4.16 -13.67
CA HIS A 153 -25.83 5.38 -13.99
C HIS A 153 -25.29 6.59 -13.24
N LYS A 154 -25.38 7.77 -13.87
CA LYS A 154 -24.96 9.04 -13.27
C LYS A 154 -25.92 9.44 -12.15
N ILE A 155 -25.37 10.04 -11.10
CA ILE A 155 -26.14 10.74 -10.08
C ILE A 155 -25.83 12.23 -10.27
N ILE A 156 -26.86 13.02 -10.52
CA ILE A 156 -26.75 14.42 -10.92
C ILE A 156 -27.27 15.31 -9.79
N HIS A 157 -26.46 16.30 -9.45
CA HIS A 157 -26.83 17.39 -8.58
C HIS A 157 -27.19 18.62 -9.44
N VAL A 158 -28.36 19.21 -9.20
CA VAL A 158 -28.76 20.51 -9.75
C VAL A 158 -28.51 21.55 -8.66
N ALA A 159 -27.47 22.36 -8.82
CA ALA A 159 -27.03 23.36 -7.85
C ALA A 159 -27.92 24.63 -7.88
N GLU A 160 -29.23 24.40 -7.76
CA GLU A 160 -30.29 25.41 -7.81
C GLU A 160 -31.35 25.10 -6.75
N PHE A 161 -31.90 26.14 -6.14
CA PHE A 161 -32.86 26.03 -5.04
C PHE A 161 -34.29 25.79 -5.54
N LEU A 162 -34.55 24.58 -6.04
CA LEU A 162 -35.78 24.28 -6.79
C LEU A 162 -37.06 24.13 -5.94
N TYR A 163 -36.95 23.96 -4.62
CA TYR A 163 -38.14 23.78 -3.76
C TYR A 163 -37.94 24.28 -2.33
N ILE A 164 -39.06 24.56 -1.67
CA ILE A 164 -39.14 24.97 -0.26
C ILE A 164 -39.62 23.78 0.59
N VAL A 165 -38.95 23.56 1.71
CA VAL A 165 -39.30 22.57 2.72
C VAL A 165 -39.89 23.28 3.94
N SER A 166 -41.09 22.88 4.34
CA SER A 166 -41.77 23.38 5.55
C SER A 166 -42.26 22.25 6.43
N ALA A 167 -42.09 22.36 7.75
CA ALA A 167 -42.58 21.35 8.68
C ALA A 167 -44.10 21.45 8.83
N GLU A 168 -44.81 20.34 8.59
CA GLU A 168 -46.29 20.29 8.68
C GLU A 168 -46.78 20.26 10.14
N ASN A 169 -45.98 19.68 11.05
CA ASN A 169 -46.34 19.50 12.46
C ASN A 169 -45.54 20.43 13.37
N LYS A 170 -46.18 21.53 13.83
CA LYS A 170 -45.71 22.32 14.98
C LYS A 170 -45.67 21.52 16.30
N GLN A 171 -46.30 20.33 16.35
CA GLN A 171 -46.23 19.47 17.52
C GLN A 171 -45.10 18.44 17.41
N LYS A 172 -44.10 18.66 18.27
CA LYS A 172 -42.91 17.83 18.53
C LYS A 172 -41.83 17.83 17.42
N ILE A 173 -41.23 19.00 17.18
CA ILE A 173 -39.79 19.01 17.48
C ILE A 173 -39.72 18.81 18.99
N LYS A 174 -39.62 17.55 19.42
CA LYS A 174 -39.18 17.30 20.78
C LYS A 174 -37.88 18.11 20.93
N LYS A 175 -37.89 19.13 21.78
CA LYS A 175 -36.73 19.44 22.62
C LYS A 175 -36.50 18.20 23.49
N THR A 176 -36.17 17.05 22.90
CA THR A 176 -35.58 15.95 23.62
C THR A 176 -34.23 16.46 24.06
N GLY A 177 -34.07 16.51 25.38
CA GLY A 177 -32.99 17.22 26.06
C GLY A 177 -31.60 16.88 25.52
N ARG A 178 -30.70 17.87 25.62
CA ARG A 178 -29.29 17.85 25.19
C ARG A 178 -29.12 17.35 23.76
N LYS A 179 -28.78 18.26 22.84
CA LYS A 179 -28.30 17.95 21.48
C LYS A 179 -27.32 16.77 21.56
N VAL A 180 -27.79 15.56 21.28
CA VAL A 180 -26.91 14.42 21.02
C VAL A 180 -26.30 14.73 19.67
N GLU A 181 -24.98 14.66 19.59
CA GLU A 181 -24.24 14.84 18.36
C GLU A 181 -24.66 13.74 17.38
N ALA A 182 -25.54 14.06 16.42
CA ALA A 182 -26.11 13.10 15.45
C ALA A 182 -25.05 12.28 14.68
N HIS A 183 -23.83 12.81 14.60
CA HIS A 183 -22.69 12.10 14.03
C HIS A 183 -22.18 10.93 14.88
N PHE A 184 -22.74 10.65 16.06
CA PHE A 184 -22.44 9.47 16.89
C PHE A 184 -23.66 8.55 17.08
N ASP A 185 -24.78 8.80 16.39
CA ASP A 185 -25.97 7.98 16.52
C ASP A 185 -25.71 6.50 16.18
N TYR A 186 -24.71 6.21 15.34
CA TYR A 186 -24.30 4.85 15.02
C TYR A 186 -23.65 4.08 16.20
N VAL A 187 -23.16 4.76 17.23
CA VAL A 187 -22.43 4.16 18.37
C VAL A 187 -23.38 3.65 19.46
N ALA A 188 -24.66 4.03 19.42
CA ALA A 188 -25.66 3.54 20.36
C ALA A 188 -25.81 2.01 20.27
N LYS A 189 -25.84 1.31 21.42
CA LYS A 189 -26.00 -0.16 21.47
C LYS A 189 -27.23 -0.66 20.69
N GLU A 190 -28.31 0.11 20.73
CA GLU A 190 -29.58 -0.16 20.03
C GLU A 190 -29.42 -0.13 18.50
N ASN A 191 -28.39 0.54 17.97
CA ASN A 191 -28.10 0.67 16.55
C ASN A 191 -27.05 -0.34 16.02
N PHE A 192 -26.45 -1.18 16.86
CA PHE A 192 -25.37 -2.09 16.43
C PHE A 192 -25.83 -3.09 15.35
N LEU A 193 -27.01 -3.69 15.48
CA LEU A 193 -27.57 -4.59 14.46
C LEU A 193 -27.87 -3.87 13.14
N ARG A 194 -28.36 -2.63 13.23
CA ARG A 194 -28.57 -1.75 12.05
C ARG A 194 -27.24 -1.49 11.36
N GLN A 195 -26.19 -1.12 12.11
CA GLN A 195 -24.86 -0.82 11.60
C GLN A 195 -24.23 -2.02 10.89
N LYS A 196 -24.31 -3.22 11.46
CA LYS A 196 -23.82 -4.45 10.80
C LYS A 196 -24.49 -4.71 9.44
N LYS A 197 -25.78 -4.42 9.32
CA LYS A 197 -26.52 -4.62 8.06
C LYS A 197 -26.14 -3.56 7.02
N LEU A 198 -25.93 -2.30 7.43
CA LEU A 198 -25.43 -1.23 6.56
C LEU A 198 -23.98 -1.49 6.09
N GLU A 199 -23.12 -1.96 7.00
CA GLU A 199 -21.76 -2.41 6.68
C GLU A 199 -21.78 -3.52 5.61
N LYS A 200 -22.69 -4.50 5.75
CA LYS A 200 -22.82 -5.57 4.76
C LYS A 200 -23.17 -5.03 3.37
N ILE A 201 -24.06 -4.04 3.28
CA ILE A 201 -24.43 -3.40 2.00
C ILE A 201 -23.22 -2.67 1.39
N ALA A 202 -22.52 -1.84 2.16
CA ALA A 202 -21.31 -1.15 1.69
C ALA A 202 -20.23 -2.14 1.24
N THR A 203 -20.01 -3.20 2.01
CA THR A 203 -19.03 -4.24 1.68
C THR A 203 -19.37 -4.95 0.37
N ASN A 204 -20.66 -5.25 0.14
CA ASN A 204 -21.12 -5.83 -1.11
C ASN A 204 -20.95 -4.86 -2.29
N HIS A 205 -21.22 -3.56 -2.08
CA HIS A 205 -20.94 -2.55 -3.10
C HIS A 205 -19.45 -2.48 -3.44
N LEU A 206 -18.55 -2.45 -2.44
CA LEU A 206 -17.10 -2.49 -2.67
C LEU A 206 -16.66 -3.73 -3.45
N LYS A 207 -17.29 -4.89 -3.21
CA LYS A 207 -17.04 -6.12 -4.01
C LYS A 207 -17.50 -5.94 -5.46
N ARG A 208 -18.70 -5.42 -5.70
CA ARG A 208 -19.24 -5.17 -7.05
C ARG A 208 -18.33 -4.26 -7.87
N ILE A 209 -17.78 -3.22 -7.25
CA ILE A 209 -16.90 -2.25 -7.93
C ILE A 209 -15.42 -2.65 -7.91
N GLY A 210 -15.06 -3.83 -7.41
CA GLY A 210 -13.67 -4.30 -7.37
C GLY A 210 -12.75 -3.57 -6.37
N ALA A 211 -13.30 -2.86 -5.39
CA ALA A 211 -12.57 -2.11 -4.37
C ALA A 211 -12.50 -2.82 -2.99
N TYR A 212 -13.07 -4.02 -2.87
CA TYR A 212 -13.02 -4.81 -1.64
C TYR A 212 -11.58 -5.28 -1.34
N LEU A 213 -11.16 -5.19 -0.09
CA LEU A 213 -9.90 -5.78 0.39
C LEU A 213 -10.18 -6.92 1.35
N SER A 214 -9.40 -7.99 1.24
CA SER A 214 -9.33 -9.06 2.26
C SER A 214 -8.78 -8.52 3.60
N PRO A 215 -8.98 -9.24 4.72
CA PRO A 215 -8.43 -8.86 6.01
C PRO A 215 -6.93 -8.61 5.96
N ARG A 216 -6.47 -7.50 6.53
CA ARG A 216 -5.04 -7.13 6.51
C ARG A 216 -4.25 -7.97 7.52
N THR A 217 -3.11 -8.49 7.08
CA THR A 217 -2.21 -9.32 7.91
C THR A 217 -0.80 -8.73 8.03
N GLU A 218 -0.48 -7.68 7.26
CA GLU A 218 0.84 -7.08 7.25
C GLU A 218 1.13 -6.38 8.59
N ASN A 219 2.25 -6.75 9.20
CA ASN A 219 2.73 -6.23 10.48
C ASN A 219 3.83 -5.19 10.25
N THR A 220 4.08 -4.35 11.25
CA THR A 220 5.32 -3.57 11.27
C THR A 220 6.52 -4.51 11.47
N GLY A 221 7.54 -4.39 10.61
CA GLY A 221 8.75 -5.20 10.67
C GLY A 221 9.58 -4.93 11.93
N LYS A 222 10.48 -5.86 12.29
CA LYS A 222 11.45 -5.65 13.37
C LYS A 222 12.60 -4.78 12.87
N LYS A 223 12.44 -3.46 12.88
CA LYS A 223 13.62 -2.56 12.77
C LYS A 223 14.20 -2.32 14.16
N ARG A 224 15.50 -2.57 14.31
CA ARG A 224 16.27 -2.08 15.46
C ARG A 224 16.58 -0.62 15.16
N ASP A 225 15.84 0.27 15.80
CA ASP A 225 16.13 1.68 15.74
C ASP A 225 16.55 2.15 17.14
N ASN A 226 17.76 2.71 17.25
CA ASN A 226 18.26 3.34 18.46
C ASN A 226 17.63 4.73 18.62
N PHE A 227 16.33 4.79 18.94
CA PHE A 227 15.68 6.05 19.28
C PHE A 227 15.95 6.43 20.74
N GLN A 228 16.29 7.70 20.98
CA GLN A 228 16.33 8.28 22.32
C GLN A 228 14.98 8.11 23.03
N TRP A 229 13.89 8.41 22.31
CA TRP A 229 12.52 8.33 22.83
C TRP A 229 11.79 7.12 22.27
N LYS A 230 11.19 6.31 23.15
CA LYS A 230 10.38 5.16 22.72
C LYS A 230 9.03 5.61 22.15
N ALA A 231 8.45 6.65 22.74
CA ALA A 231 7.20 7.24 22.30
C ALA A 231 7.26 8.78 22.37
N SER A 232 6.49 9.44 21.52
CA SER A 232 6.25 10.87 21.55
C SER A 232 4.75 11.13 21.60
N ILE A 233 4.31 11.89 22.59
CA ILE A 233 2.95 12.45 22.60
C ILE A 233 2.99 13.72 21.76
N VAL A 234 2.14 13.81 20.74
CA VAL A 234 2.09 14.94 19.81
C VAL A 234 0.83 15.75 20.05
N VAL A 235 1.01 17.07 20.22
CA VAL A 235 -0.03 18.05 20.51
C VAL A 235 0.03 19.19 19.48
N PRO A 236 -0.73 19.13 18.38
CA PRO A 236 -0.98 20.30 17.55
C PRO A 236 -1.82 21.32 18.33
N VAL A 237 -1.42 22.59 18.31
CA VAL A 237 -2.13 23.64 19.06
C VAL A 237 -2.19 24.95 18.29
N LEU A 238 -3.34 25.63 18.41
CA LEU A 238 -3.57 27.00 17.97
C LEU A 238 -4.61 27.65 18.89
N ASN A 239 -4.21 28.67 19.64
CA ASN A 239 -5.08 29.45 20.52
C ASN A 239 -5.91 28.58 21.49
N ARG A 240 -5.22 27.99 22.47
CA ARG A 240 -5.77 27.07 23.48
C ARG A 240 -5.35 27.42 24.90
N LYS A 241 -5.23 28.71 25.21
CA LYS A 241 -4.80 29.19 26.55
C LYS A 241 -5.59 28.56 27.69
N LYS A 242 -6.89 28.32 27.49
CA LYS A 242 -7.79 27.76 28.51
C LYS A 242 -7.60 26.27 28.80
N THR A 243 -7.02 25.51 27.89
CA THR A 243 -7.02 24.03 27.97
C THR A 243 -5.67 23.37 27.85
N ILE A 244 -4.70 24.03 27.22
CA ILE A 244 -3.39 23.44 26.91
C ILE A 244 -2.63 22.99 28.18
N ALA A 245 -2.77 23.72 29.28
CA ALA A 245 -2.14 23.38 30.56
C ALA A 245 -2.67 22.05 31.12
N ASP A 246 -3.97 21.79 31.02
CA ASP A 246 -4.60 20.54 31.44
C ASP A 246 -4.14 19.37 30.58
N ALA A 247 -4.12 19.57 29.27
CA ALA A 247 -3.69 18.57 28.30
C ALA A 247 -2.24 18.13 28.58
N LEU A 248 -1.31 19.09 28.72
CA LEU A 248 0.09 18.81 29.06
C LEU A 248 0.25 18.17 30.44
N THR A 249 -0.52 18.63 31.43
CA THR A 249 -0.51 18.02 32.77
C THR A 249 -0.95 16.55 32.71
N SER A 250 -1.92 16.21 31.86
CA SER A 250 -2.37 14.81 31.67
C SER A 250 -1.30 13.93 30.98
N ALA A 251 -0.55 14.51 30.05
CA ALA A 251 0.58 13.85 29.37
C ALA A 251 1.77 13.64 30.33
N LEU A 252 2.11 14.65 31.13
CA LEU A 252 3.21 14.56 32.12
C LEU A 252 2.92 13.57 33.24
N LYS A 253 1.63 13.31 33.54
CA LYS A 253 1.21 12.30 34.54
C LYS A 253 1.35 10.86 34.04
N GLN A 254 1.72 10.62 32.78
CA GLN A 254 1.88 9.26 32.26
C GLN A 254 3.04 8.53 32.96
N LYS A 255 2.81 7.27 33.32
CA LYS A 255 3.79 6.39 33.96
C LYS A 255 4.08 5.22 33.02
N THR A 256 5.33 5.11 32.58
CA THR A 256 5.77 4.10 31.60
C THR A 256 7.07 3.40 32.03
N ASP A 257 7.30 2.20 31.50
CA ASP A 257 8.57 1.45 31.64
C ASP A 257 9.59 1.79 30.53
N PHE A 258 9.27 2.77 29.70
CA PHE A 258 10.12 3.28 28.61
C PHE A 258 10.16 4.82 28.61
N PRO A 259 11.24 5.43 28.06
CA PRO A 259 11.33 6.88 27.95
C PRO A 259 10.34 7.43 26.90
N PHE A 260 9.69 8.54 27.22
CA PHE A 260 8.84 9.28 26.28
C PHE A 260 9.03 10.79 26.42
N ASN A 261 8.67 11.53 25.38
CA ASN A 261 8.63 12.99 25.36
C ASN A 261 7.27 13.51 24.88
N ILE A 262 7.08 14.82 24.99
CA ILE A 262 5.91 15.54 24.50
C ILE A 262 6.38 16.55 23.46
N ILE A 263 5.80 16.51 22.26
CA ILE A 263 6.08 17.45 21.17
C ILE A 263 4.82 18.28 20.97
N VAL A 264 4.91 19.57 21.27
CA VAL A 264 3.85 20.53 21.04
C VAL A 264 4.20 21.34 19.81
N VAL A 265 3.34 21.29 18.80
CA VAL A 265 3.50 22.08 17.57
C VAL A 265 2.51 23.24 17.62
N ASP A 266 3.03 24.41 17.96
CA ASP A 266 2.27 25.63 18.14
C ASP A 266 2.22 26.43 16.84
N ASN A 267 1.05 26.46 16.22
CA ASN A 267 0.83 27.09 14.93
C ASN A 267 0.64 28.61 15.06
N HIS A 268 1.60 29.29 15.70
CA HIS A 268 1.61 30.74 15.91
C HIS A 268 0.45 31.26 16.78
N SER A 269 0.24 30.65 17.96
CA SER A 269 -0.78 31.13 18.89
C SER A 269 -0.54 32.57 19.36
N THR A 270 -1.62 33.34 19.51
CA THR A 270 -1.61 34.77 19.90
C THR A 270 -2.43 35.04 21.16
N ASP A 271 -3.07 34.03 21.74
CA ASP A 271 -3.95 34.18 22.91
C ASP A 271 -3.22 34.05 24.26
N GLY A 272 -1.90 33.88 24.25
CA GLY A 272 -1.07 33.57 25.43
C GLY A 272 -0.82 32.06 25.66
N THR A 273 -1.23 31.20 24.72
CA THR A 273 -0.85 29.77 24.73
C THR A 273 0.67 29.58 24.73
N THR A 274 1.39 30.34 23.90
CA THR A 274 2.85 30.30 23.74
C THR A 274 3.58 30.50 25.06
N ASP A 275 3.13 31.46 25.88
CA ASP A 275 3.73 31.76 27.19
C ASP A 275 3.53 30.60 28.18
N ILE A 276 2.36 29.97 28.14
CA ILE A 276 2.09 28.77 28.94
C ILE A 276 3.04 27.66 28.52
N LEU A 277 3.17 27.39 27.21
CA LEU A 277 4.07 26.35 26.69
C LEU A 277 5.52 26.57 27.12
N LYS A 278 5.99 27.83 27.07
CA LYS A 278 7.33 28.20 27.54
C LYS A 278 7.55 27.85 29.01
N SER A 279 6.57 28.12 29.87
CA SER A 279 6.67 27.75 31.30
C SER A 279 6.82 26.23 31.53
N PHE A 280 6.25 25.40 30.64
CA PHE A 280 6.43 23.95 30.69
C PHE A 280 7.80 23.53 30.15
N THR A 281 8.29 24.10 29.06
CA THR A 281 9.62 23.77 28.52
C THR A 281 10.76 24.17 29.45
N ASP A 282 10.61 25.29 30.15
CA ASP A 282 11.60 25.76 31.14
C ASP A 282 11.70 24.80 32.33
N LYS A 283 10.59 24.11 32.65
CA LYS A 283 10.50 23.17 33.78
C LYS A 283 10.78 21.71 33.41
N TYR A 284 10.48 21.30 32.18
CA TYR A 284 10.50 19.90 31.75
C TYR A 284 11.28 19.74 30.43
N SER A 285 12.50 19.21 30.51
CA SER A 285 13.41 19.03 29.37
C SER A 285 12.94 18.03 28.30
N HIS A 286 11.92 17.23 28.59
CA HIS A 286 11.29 16.27 27.67
C HIS A 286 9.98 16.81 27.08
N VAL A 287 9.71 18.11 27.23
CA VAL A 287 8.66 18.84 26.52
C VAL A 287 9.34 19.71 25.47
N HIS A 288 8.96 19.54 24.21
CA HIS A 288 9.49 20.28 23.08
C HIS A 288 8.40 21.16 22.49
N HIS A 289 8.59 22.48 22.58
CA HIS A 289 7.71 23.46 21.93
C HIS A 289 8.31 23.85 20.59
N ILE A 290 7.61 23.50 19.51
CA ILE A 290 8.01 23.80 18.14
C ILE A 290 7.04 24.85 17.61
N ILE A 291 7.58 25.99 17.18
CA ILE A 291 6.86 26.97 16.37
C ILE A 291 7.35 26.78 14.93
N PRO A 292 6.51 26.28 14.01
CA PRO A 292 6.91 26.05 12.63
C PRO A 292 7.34 27.36 11.96
N VAL A 293 8.37 27.28 11.09
CA VAL A 293 8.86 28.46 10.35
C VAL A 293 7.78 29.03 9.42
N ARG A 294 6.92 28.16 8.89
CA ARG A 294 5.80 28.52 8.01
C ARG A 294 4.50 28.73 8.79
N SER A 295 3.60 29.54 8.25
CA SER A 295 2.35 29.95 8.91
C SER A 295 1.06 29.45 8.22
N ASP A 296 1.19 28.66 7.15
CA ASP A 296 0.08 28.12 6.36
C ASP A 296 -0.33 26.69 6.78
N LEU A 297 0.06 26.24 7.97
CA LEU A 297 -0.20 24.88 8.41
C LEU A 297 -1.65 24.72 8.90
N GLY A 298 -2.30 23.68 8.40
CA GLY A 298 -3.41 23.04 9.08
C GLY A 298 -2.93 22.00 10.09
N ILE A 299 -3.87 21.32 10.74
CA ILE A 299 -3.58 20.28 11.75
C ILE A 299 -2.65 19.20 11.19
N GLY A 300 -2.88 18.73 9.96
CA GLY A 300 -2.02 17.72 9.34
C GLY A 300 -0.60 18.23 9.04
N GLY A 301 -0.46 19.54 8.76
CA GLY A 301 0.84 20.19 8.67
C GLY A 301 1.60 20.14 9.98
N CYS A 302 0.93 20.47 11.09
CA CYS A 302 1.53 20.37 12.44
C CYS A 302 1.93 18.93 12.79
N TRP A 303 1.14 17.94 12.40
CA TRP A 303 1.53 16.53 12.54
C TRP A 303 2.81 16.20 11.76
N ASN A 304 2.95 16.71 10.53
CA ASN A 304 4.16 16.51 9.74
C ASN A 304 5.39 17.12 10.41
N GLU A 305 5.30 18.34 10.93
CA GLU A 305 6.37 18.98 11.72
C GLU A 305 6.80 18.09 12.89
N ALA A 306 5.84 17.50 13.62
CA ALA A 306 6.13 16.61 14.73
C ALA A 306 6.80 15.29 14.30
N ILE A 307 6.30 14.60 13.27
CA ILE A 307 6.84 13.30 12.86
C ILE A 307 8.21 13.41 12.19
N PHE A 308 8.52 14.53 11.53
CA PHE A 308 9.83 14.78 10.92
C PHE A 308 10.82 15.48 11.86
N SER A 309 10.38 15.91 13.04
CA SER A 309 11.24 16.46 14.08
C SER A 309 12.33 15.46 14.54
N PRO A 310 13.55 15.93 14.88
CA PRO A 310 14.59 15.11 15.50
C PRO A 310 14.17 14.56 16.88
N PHE A 311 13.18 15.16 17.53
CA PHE A 311 12.67 14.70 18.82
C PHE A 311 11.71 13.52 18.71
N CYS A 312 11.26 13.15 17.51
CA CYS A 312 10.21 12.15 17.34
C CYS A 312 10.69 10.72 17.65
N GLY A 313 10.03 10.08 18.61
CA GLY A 313 10.26 8.71 19.03
C GLY A 313 9.56 7.67 18.15
N ARG A 314 9.85 6.39 18.41
CA ARG A 314 9.36 5.26 17.57
C ARG A 314 7.84 5.22 17.41
N TYR A 315 7.11 5.52 18.48
CA TYR A 315 5.65 5.51 18.48
C TYR A 315 5.10 6.91 18.71
N VAL A 316 4.22 7.36 17.82
CA VAL A 316 3.68 8.72 17.83
C VAL A 316 2.24 8.65 18.30
N VAL A 317 1.90 9.30 19.41
CA VAL A 317 0.59 9.18 20.06
C VAL A 317 -0.07 10.54 20.13
N GLN A 318 -1.32 10.62 19.70
CA GLN A 318 -2.09 11.85 19.71
C GLN A 318 -2.50 12.27 21.11
N LEU A 319 -2.37 13.57 21.38
CA LEU A 319 -3.15 14.29 22.37
C LEU A 319 -3.62 15.63 21.75
N ASP A 320 -4.91 15.76 21.47
CA ASP A 320 -5.54 17.03 21.11
C ASP A 320 -5.41 18.05 22.25
N SER A 321 -5.06 19.29 21.91
CA SER A 321 -4.74 20.41 22.83
C SER A 321 -5.86 20.84 23.80
N ASP A 322 -7.06 20.31 23.62
CA ASP A 322 -8.25 20.58 24.41
C ASP A 322 -8.78 19.40 25.22
N ASP A 323 -8.16 18.23 25.05
CA ASP A 323 -8.58 16.97 25.63
C ASP A 323 -7.53 16.42 26.61
N LEU A 324 -7.86 15.31 27.29
CA LEU A 324 -7.01 14.74 28.35
C LEU A 324 -6.92 13.22 28.26
N TYR A 325 -5.78 12.66 28.65
CA TYR A 325 -5.70 11.22 28.91
C TYR A 325 -6.52 10.82 30.13
N SER A 326 -7.21 9.67 30.02
CA SER A 326 -8.13 9.20 31.05
C SER A 326 -7.46 8.62 32.30
N SER A 327 -6.18 8.26 32.21
CA SER A 327 -5.41 7.59 33.24
C SER A 327 -3.92 7.88 33.07
N SER A 328 -3.15 7.78 34.15
CA SER A 328 -1.68 7.79 34.10
C SER A 328 -1.07 6.57 33.40
N LYS A 329 -1.86 5.54 33.10
CA LYS A 329 -1.41 4.32 32.40
C LYS A 329 -1.82 4.27 30.92
N THR A 330 -2.42 5.33 30.38
CA THR A 330 -2.95 5.34 29.01
C THR A 330 -1.84 5.12 27.98
N LEU A 331 -0.73 5.86 28.08
CA LEU A 331 0.39 5.74 27.15
C LEU A 331 1.01 4.33 27.19
N GLN A 332 1.27 3.79 28.39
CA GLN A 332 1.78 2.42 28.57
C GLN A 332 0.91 1.42 27.82
N LYS A 333 -0.41 1.48 28.06
CA LYS A 333 -1.38 0.56 27.45
C LYS A 333 -1.39 0.63 25.93
N ILE A 334 -1.37 1.84 25.35
CA ILE A 334 -1.33 2.03 23.90
C ILE A 334 -0.06 1.38 23.32
N ILE A 335 1.10 1.67 23.89
CA ILE A 335 2.38 1.21 23.37
C ILE A 335 2.56 -0.31 23.53
N ASP A 336 2.16 -0.88 24.65
CA ASP A 336 2.18 -2.33 24.85
C ASP A 336 1.31 -3.04 23.82
N PHE A 337 0.12 -2.50 23.56
CA PHE A 337 -0.80 -3.05 22.56
C PHE A 337 -0.22 -2.95 21.14
N MET A 338 0.37 -1.81 20.78
CA MET A 338 1.07 -1.63 19.50
C MET A 338 2.19 -2.65 19.33
N ARG A 339 3.02 -2.85 20.36
CA ARG A 339 4.18 -3.76 20.33
C ARG A 339 3.77 -5.22 20.26
N ALA A 340 2.85 -5.64 21.12
CA ALA A 340 2.36 -7.01 21.17
C ALA A 340 1.72 -7.41 19.84
N GLY A 341 0.89 -6.51 19.29
CA GLY A 341 0.24 -6.72 18.01
C GLY A 341 1.13 -6.47 16.80
N LYS A 342 2.24 -5.73 16.90
CA LYS A 342 3.00 -5.19 15.76
C LYS A 342 2.09 -4.40 14.80
N TYR A 343 1.22 -3.58 15.38
CA TYR A 343 0.28 -2.76 14.63
C TYR A 343 0.97 -1.52 14.05
N ALA A 344 0.62 -1.14 12.82
CA ALA A 344 1.07 0.12 12.24
C ALA A 344 0.35 1.33 12.84
N MET A 345 -0.90 1.12 13.28
CA MET A 345 -1.71 2.10 13.98
C MET A 345 -2.54 1.41 15.05
N VAL A 346 -2.75 2.08 16.18
CA VAL A 346 -3.74 1.72 17.20
C VAL A 346 -4.70 2.87 17.39
N VAL A 347 -5.98 2.55 17.52
CA VAL A 347 -7.03 3.54 17.80
C VAL A 347 -7.76 3.16 19.09
N GLY A 348 -7.96 4.13 19.97
CA GLY A 348 -8.66 3.93 21.23
C GLY A 348 -10.15 4.26 21.18
N SER A 349 -10.70 4.35 22.38
CA SER A 349 -12.01 4.91 22.68
C SER A 349 -11.88 6.14 23.57
N TYR A 350 -12.89 7.01 23.52
CA TYR A 350 -12.92 8.24 24.30
C TYR A 350 -14.30 8.49 24.90
N THR A 351 -14.34 9.19 26.02
CA THR A 351 -15.60 9.60 26.67
C THR A 351 -15.83 11.08 26.44
N ILE A 352 -17.03 11.44 25.99
CA ILE A 352 -17.43 12.82 25.79
C ILE A 352 -17.76 13.45 27.15
N VAL A 353 -17.14 14.59 27.44
CA VAL A 353 -17.30 15.34 28.68
C VAL A 353 -17.53 16.82 28.41
N ASP A 354 -18.14 17.53 29.36
CA ASP A 354 -18.24 18.99 29.33
C ASP A 354 -16.93 19.66 29.79
N GLU A 355 -16.92 20.99 29.82
CA GLU A 355 -15.79 21.81 30.28
C GLU A 355 -15.31 21.48 31.71
N ASN A 356 -16.20 20.98 32.57
CA ASN A 356 -15.92 20.57 33.95
C ASN A 356 -15.61 19.07 34.05
N LEU A 357 -15.34 18.40 32.93
CA LEU A 357 -15.04 16.97 32.83
C LEU A 357 -16.20 16.06 33.26
N LYS A 358 -17.44 16.56 33.32
CA LYS A 358 -18.61 15.72 33.58
C LYS A 358 -19.03 15.03 32.29
N LYS A 359 -19.26 13.71 32.36
CA LYS A 359 -19.72 12.91 31.21
C LYS A 359 -21.04 13.44 30.66
N ILE A 360 -21.12 13.58 29.35
CA ILE A 360 -22.33 13.97 28.63
C ILE A 360 -22.71 12.90 27.59
N PRO A 361 -24.01 12.75 27.24
CA PRO A 361 -24.43 11.81 26.22
C PRO A 361 -23.72 12.06 24.87
N PRO A 362 -23.43 11.00 24.08
CA PRO A 362 -23.71 9.58 24.34
C PRO A 362 -22.75 8.88 25.33
N GLY A 363 -21.75 9.57 25.88
CA GLY A 363 -20.77 9.01 26.82
C GLY A 363 -19.55 8.41 26.11
N LEU A 364 -19.33 7.10 26.28
CA LEU A 364 -18.19 6.40 25.67
C LEU A 364 -18.41 6.17 24.17
N ILE A 365 -17.46 6.61 23.36
CA ILE A 365 -17.37 6.35 21.93
C ILE A 365 -16.28 5.30 21.69
N ASP A 366 -16.68 4.07 21.36
CA ASP A 366 -15.75 2.93 21.23
C ASP A 366 -15.68 2.30 19.82
N HIS A 367 -16.57 2.72 18.92
CA HIS A 367 -16.65 2.28 17.53
C HIS A 367 -16.56 0.75 17.37
N ARG A 368 -17.42 0.01 18.09
CA ARG A 368 -17.49 -1.46 18.02
C ARG A 368 -17.81 -2.01 16.63
N GLU A 369 -18.24 -1.17 15.69
CA GLU A 369 -18.38 -1.53 14.28
C GLU A 369 -17.04 -1.86 13.59
N TRP A 370 -15.90 -1.50 14.19
CA TRP A 370 -14.59 -1.91 13.68
C TRP A 370 -14.27 -3.37 14.04
N THR A 371 -13.98 -4.19 13.02
CA THR A 371 -13.51 -5.57 13.21
C THR A 371 -12.19 -5.80 12.49
N GLN A 372 -11.38 -6.77 12.93
CA GLN A 372 -10.15 -7.15 12.22
C GLN A 372 -10.46 -7.72 10.82
N GLN A 373 -11.65 -8.29 10.64
CA GLN A 373 -12.08 -8.91 9.40
C GLN A 373 -12.49 -7.88 8.33
N ASN A 374 -13.14 -6.78 8.71
CA ASN A 374 -13.77 -5.88 7.73
C ASN A 374 -13.73 -4.38 8.08
N GLY A 375 -13.12 -3.99 9.20
CA GLY A 375 -13.05 -2.60 9.65
C GLY A 375 -12.48 -1.65 8.58
N HIS A 376 -11.45 -2.07 7.85
CA HIS A 376 -10.82 -1.30 6.77
C HIS A 376 -11.73 -1.07 5.55
N ASN A 377 -12.73 -1.95 5.32
CA ASN A 377 -13.76 -1.73 4.31
C ASN A 377 -14.89 -0.86 4.87
N ASN A 378 -15.33 -1.13 6.10
CA ASN A 378 -16.36 -0.32 6.77
C ASN A 378 -15.90 1.14 6.99
N LEU A 379 -14.59 1.38 7.08
CA LEU A 379 -14.02 2.73 7.20
C LEU A 379 -14.45 3.66 6.06
N LEU A 380 -14.61 3.14 4.84
CA LEU A 380 -15.07 3.93 3.71
C LEU A 380 -16.53 4.37 3.88
N ARG A 381 -17.32 3.69 4.72
CA ARG A 381 -18.72 4.05 5.01
C ARG A 381 -18.82 5.05 6.17
N VAL A 382 -18.00 4.91 7.21
CA VAL A 382 -18.06 5.75 8.42
C VAL A 382 -17.18 7.01 8.33
N ASN A 383 -17.41 7.98 9.21
CA ASN A 383 -16.78 9.31 9.15
C ASN A 383 -15.46 9.45 9.93
N GLY A 384 -15.01 8.42 10.64
CA GLY A 384 -13.76 8.46 11.39
C GLY A 384 -13.42 7.14 12.06
N MET A 385 -12.18 6.99 12.49
CA MET A 385 -11.74 5.82 13.26
C MET A 385 -11.86 5.99 14.77
N GLY A 386 -12.05 7.20 15.29
CA GLY A 386 -12.10 7.48 16.73
C GLY A 386 -10.74 7.84 17.35
N ALA A 387 -10.71 8.10 18.65
CA ALA A 387 -9.62 8.72 19.41
C ALA A 387 -9.18 7.91 20.65
N PRO A 388 -7.92 8.06 21.12
CA PRO A 388 -6.79 8.71 20.47
C PRO A 388 -6.19 7.75 19.43
N ARG A 389 -5.36 8.30 18.52
CA ARG A 389 -4.64 7.50 17.52
C ARG A 389 -3.15 7.45 17.86
N ALA A 390 -2.55 6.29 17.63
CA ALA A 390 -1.13 6.05 17.79
C ALA A 390 -0.56 5.37 16.55
N PHE A 391 0.63 5.78 16.12
CA PHE A 391 1.24 5.40 14.85
C PHE A 391 2.66 4.88 15.04
N ASP A 392 3.04 3.91 14.22
CA ASP A 392 4.43 3.50 14.07
C ASP A 392 5.17 4.53 13.19
N LEU A 393 6.25 5.12 13.70
CA LEU A 393 6.97 6.21 13.02
C LEU A 393 7.44 5.82 11.61
N SER A 394 7.90 4.58 11.44
CA SER A 394 8.41 4.09 10.15
C SER A 394 7.34 3.92 9.09
N VAL A 395 6.07 3.81 9.50
CA VAL A 395 4.93 3.78 8.59
C VAL A 395 4.43 5.19 8.34
N ILE A 396 4.16 5.95 9.40
CA ILE A 396 3.53 7.28 9.25
C ILE A 396 4.43 8.27 8.52
N ARG A 397 5.76 8.22 8.66
CA ARG A 397 6.68 9.07 7.87
C ARG A 397 6.59 8.82 6.36
N ARG A 398 6.30 7.59 5.93
CA ARG A 398 6.12 7.30 4.49
C ARG A 398 4.79 7.82 3.94
N ILE A 399 3.80 7.98 4.82
CA ILE A 399 2.43 8.34 4.44
C ILE A 399 2.21 9.84 4.57
N GLY A 400 2.69 10.43 5.66
CA GLY A 400 2.44 11.82 6.03
C GLY A 400 0.97 12.10 6.33
N PHE A 401 0.68 13.37 6.59
CA PHE A 401 -0.68 13.89 6.70
C PHE A 401 -0.91 14.98 5.65
N PRO A 402 -2.09 15.05 5.01
CA PRO A 402 -2.41 16.18 4.15
C PRO A 402 -2.49 17.47 4.99
N ASN A 403 -2.00 18.59 4.46
CA ASN A 403 -2.02 19.88 5.15
C ASN A 403 -3.44 20.49 5.18
N VAL A 404 -4.32 19.92 6.00
CA VAL A 404 -5.70 20.36 6.23
C VAL A 404 -6.00 20.31 7.73
N SER A 405 -7.08 20.96 8.14
CA SER A 405 -7.58 20.94 9.53
C SER A 405 -8.84 20.10 9.71
N TYR A 406 -9.17 19.27 8.72
CA TYR A 406 -10.26 18.30 8.79
C TYR A 406 -10.00 17.12 7.86
N GLY A 407 -10.04 15.89 8.39
CA GLY A 407 -9.90 14.65 7.62
C GLY A 407 -8.45 14.25 7.31
N GLU A 408 -7.46 14.94 7.87
CA GLU A 408 -6.05 14.56 7.81
C GLU A 408 -5.78 13.20 8.45
N ASP A 409 -6.38 12.94 9.60
CA ASP A 409 -6.30 11.67 10.32
C ASP A 409 -6.99 10.55 9.52
N TYR A 410 -8.13 10.86 8.91
CA TYR A 410 -8.90 9.95 8.06
C TYR A 410 -8.12 9.56 6.80
N ALA A 411 -7.45 10.52 6.16
CA ALA A 411 -6.58 10.26 5.01
C ALA A 411 -5.42 9.31 5.37
N ALA A 412 -4.73 9.57 6.48
CA ALA A 412 -3.65 8.72 6.96
C ALA A 412 -4.18 7.31 7.30
N ALA A 413 -5.33 7.22 7.98
CA ALA A 413 -5.99 5.97 8.33
C ALA A 413 -6.37 5.13 7.10
N LEU A 414 -6.94 5.73 6.05
CA LEU A 414 -7.28 5.01 4.80
C LEU A 414 -6.02 4.41 4.17
N ARG A 415 -4.91 5.17 4.09
CA ARG A 415 -3.65 4.67 3.52
C ARG A 415 -3.05 3.56 4.38
N ILE A 416 -3.03 3.70 5.71
CA ILE A 416 -2.50 2.67 6.62
C ILE A 416 -3.32 1.40 6.52
N THR A 417 -4.65 1.50 6.59
CA THR A 417 -5.56 0.34 6.60
C THR A 417 -5.67 -0.38 5.26
N ARG A 418 -5.21 0.23 4.16
CA ARG A 418 -5.04 -0.47 2.88
C ARG A 418 -3.92 -1.51 2.95
N GLU A 419 -2.88 -1.28 3.75
CA GLU A 419 -1.65 -2.07 3.76
C GLU A 419 -1.51 -2.89 5.05
N TYR A 420 -1.71 -2.28 6.20
CA TYR A 420 -1.39 -2.84 7.50
C TYR A 420 -2.61 -3.21 8.32
N LYS A 421 -2.42 -4.16 9.24
CA LYS A 421 -3.40 -4.39 10.29
C LYS A 421 -3.36 -3.26 11.33
N VAL A 422 -4.51 -2.95 11.91
CA VAL A 422 -4.70 -1.86 12.87
C VAL A 422 -5.31 -2.41 14.15
N GLY A 423 -4.76 -2.00 15.29
CA GLY A 423 -5.24 -2.41 16.60
C GLY A 423 -6.33 -1.48 17.12
N ARG A 424 -7.22 -2.00 17.96
CA ARG A 424 -8.26 -1.20 18.62
C ARG A 424 -8.35 -1.51 20.10
N ILE A 425 -8.44 -0.46 20.93
CA ILE A 425 -8.61 -0.54 22.38
C ILE A 425 -9.98 0.04 22.71
N TYR A 426 -10.89 -0.78 23.25
CA TYR A 426 -12.28 -0.38 23.49
C TYR A 426 -12.51 0.35 24.82
N GLU A 427 -11.52 0.35 25.70
CA GLU A 427 -11.55 1.06 26.97
C GLU A 427 -11.38 2.57 26.79
N ASN A 428 -11.93 3.34 27.72
CA ASN A 428 -11.76 4.80 27.72
C ASN A 428 -10.28 5.18 27.91
N LEU A 429 -9.65 5.74 26.88
CA LEU A 429 -8.28 6.25 26.93
C LEU A 429 -8.22 7.78 27.03
N TYR A 430 -9.34 8.46 26.76
CA TYR A 430 -9.36 9.88 26.45
C TYR A 430 -10.63 10.55 26.93
N TRP A 431 -10.54 11.78 27.42
CA TRP A 431 -11.67 12.61 27.80
C TRP A 431 -11.78 13.70 26.74
N CYS A 432 -12.77 13.56 25.85
CA CYS A 432 -13.03 14.50 24.77
C CYS A 432 -13.93 15.61 25.28
N ARG A 433 -13.36 16.81 25.47
CA ARG A 433 -14.01 17.95 26.09
C ARG A 433 -14.83 18.71 25.06
N ARG A 434 -16.10 18.99 25.37
CA ARG A 434 -17.01 19.77 24.52
C ARG A 434 -17.35 21.09 25.18
N TRP A 435 -17.26 22.18 24.41
CA TRP A 435 -17.71 23.52 24.78
C TRP A 435 -18.25 24.29 23.57
N LYS A 436 -18.74 25.52 23.81
CA LYS A 436 -19.26 26.40 22.77
C LYS A 436 -18.15 26.81 21.79
N GLY A 437 -18.03 26.09 20.68
CA GLY A 437 -17.08 26.40 19.59
C GLY A 437 -16.18 25.26 19.12
N ASN A 438 -16.15 24.10 19.79
CA ASN A 438 -15.36 22.93 19.36
C ASN A 438 -16.21 21.69 18.99
N THR A 439 -17.52 21.87 18.81
CA THR A 439 -18.45 20.81 18.37
C THR A 439 -18.85 20.98 16.90
N ASP A 440 -18.84 19.88 16.15
CA ASP A 440 -19.29 19.86 14.75
C ASP A 440 -20.81 20.05 14.62
N ALA A 441 -21.56 19.86 15.72
CA ALA A 441 -23.02 19.97 15.77
C ALA A 441 -23.57 21.42 15.65
N GLY A 442 -22.71 22.40 15.39
CA GLY A 442 -23.07 23.81 15.18
C GLY A 442 -22.39 24.46 13.97
N LEU A 443 -21.80 23.67 13.07
CA LEU A 443 -21.20 24.20 11.84
C LEU A 443 -22.28 24.75 10.89
N PHE A 444 -22.00 25.89 10.27
CA PHE A 444 -22.75 26.35 9.09
C PHE A 444 -22.72 25.28 8.01
N ILE A 445 -23.79 25.19 7.23
CA ILE A 445 -24.00 24.12 6.27
C ILE A 445 -22.88 24.03 5.25
N GLU A 446 -22.36 25.16 4.79
CA GLU A 446 -21.28 25.25 3.81
C GLU A 446 -20.01 24.58 4.33
N LYS A 447 -19.70 24.76 5.62
CA LYS A 447 -18.53 24.13 6.25
C LYS A 447 -18.75 22.62 6.41
N LYS A 448 -19.95 22.17 6.77
CA LYS A 448 -20.29 20.74 6.81
C LYS A 448 -20.17 20.11 5.42
N ASN A 449 -20.77 20.73 4.41
CA ASN A 449 -20.71 20.28 3.02
C ASN A 449 -19.27 20.19 2.51
N ARG A 450 -18.45 21.22 2.76
CA ARG A 450 -17.02 21.19 2.40
C ARG A 450 -16.28 20.01 3.05
N ASN A 451 -16.56 19.75 4.32
CA ASN A 451 -15.96 18.64 5.07
C ASN A 451 -16.38 17.27 4.52
N ASP A 452 -17.67 17.07 4.28
CA ASP A 452 -18.23 15.82 3.73
C ASP A 452 -17.74 15.58 2.30
N PHE A 453 -17.75 16.61 1.45
CA PHE A 453 -17.24 16.56 0.09
C PHE A 453 -15.75 16.19 0.05
N TYR A 454 -14.94 16.76 0.96
CA TYR A 454 -13.53 16.42 1.05
C TYR A 454 -13.31 14.97 1.49
N LYS A 455 -14.05 14.47 2.50
CA LYS A 455 -13.94 13.05 2.91
C LYS A 455 -14.41 12.09 1.82
N ASP A 456 -15.44 12.45 1.06
CA ASP A 456 -15.86 11.69 -0.12
C ASP A 456 -14.79 11.66 -1.21
N LYS A 457 -14.06 12.77 -1.40
CA LYS A 457 -12.91 12.80 -2.30
C LYS A 457 -11.81 11.84 -1.83
N LEU A 458 -11.49 11.84 -0.54
CA LEU A 458 -10.53 10.89 0.03
C LEU A 458 -10.96 9.43 -0.17
N ARG A 459 -12.24 9.12 0.05
CA ARG A 459 -12.82 7.79 -0.22
C ARG A 459 -12.75 7.42 -1.70
N SER A 460 -13.04 8.37 -2.59
CA SER A 460 -12.99 8.16 -4.05
C SER A 460 -11.58 7.80 -4.52
N LEU A 461 -10.58 8.52 -4.00
CA LEU A 461 -9.16 8.23 -4.27
C LEU A 461 -8.79 6.85 -3.73
N GLU A 462 -9.16 6.53 -2.50
CA GLU A 462 -8.88 5.22 -1.91
C GLU A 462 -9.56 4.07 -2.66
N ILE A 463 -10.81 4.23 -3.09
CA ILE A 463 -11.53 3.24 -3.91
C ILE A 463 -10.76 2.96 -5.21
N ARG A 464 -10.30 4.01 -5.90
CA ARG A 464 -9.49 3.87 -7.13
C ARG A 464 -8.18 3.13 -6.88
N GLU A 465 -7.47 3.47 -5.80
CA GLU A 465 -6.24 2.79 -5.42
C GLU A 465 -6.47 1.29 -5.13
N ARG A 466 -7.57 0.95 -4.44
CA ARG A 466 -7.96 -0.44 -4.18
C ARG A 466 -8.30 -1.20 -5.46
N GLN A 467 -9.02 -0.58 -6.39
CA GLN A 467 -9.33 -1.17 -7.70
C GLN A 467 -8.04 -1.49 -8.47
N ASN A 468 -7.11 -0.54 -8.51
CA ASN A 468 -5.80 -0.72 -9.16
C ASN A 468 -5.00 -1.85 -8.49
N LEU A 469 -4.96 -1.89 -7.16
CA LEU A 469 -4.28 -2.94 -6.40
C LEU A 469 -4.88 -4.32 -6.69
N ASN A 470 -6.20 -4.44 -6.64
CA ASN A 470 -6.90 -5.70 -6.88
C ASN A 470 -6.73 -6.18 -8.33
N LYS A 471 -6.73 -5.25 -9.28
CA LYS A 471 -6.42 -5.55 -10.68
C LYS A 471 -5.00 -6.12 -10.82
N LYS A 472 -3.99 -5.45 -10.23
CA LYS A 472 -2.60 -5.93 -10.24
C LYS A 472 -2.43 -7.30 -9.60
N ASN A 473 -3.12 -7.56 -8.48
CA ASN A 473 -3.09 -8.86 -7.82
C ASN A 473 -3.69 -9.95 -8.71
N LYS A 474 -4.81 -9.67 -9.37
CA LYS A 474 -5.43 -10.61 -10.32
C LYS A 474 -4.52 -10.88 -11.52
N ASP A 475 -3.85 -9.85 -12.03
CA ASP A 475 -2.87 -9.99 -13.10
C ASP A 475 -1.68 -10.85 -12.65
N LEU A 476 -1.25 -10.73 -11.39
CA LEU A 476 -0.18 -11.56 -10.82
C LEU A 476 -0.64 -13.02 -10.69
N GLU A 477 -1.86 -13.26 -10.19
CA GLU A 477 -2.44 -14.61 -10.09
C GLU A 477 -2.43 -15.32 -11.45
N ASN A 478 -2.72 -14.61 -12.54
CA ASN A 478 -2.64 -15.16 -13.90
C ASN A 478 -1.20 -15.53 -14.33
N LYS A 479 -0.18 -14.85 -13.78
CA LYS A 479 1.24 -15.12 -14.03
C LYS A 479 1.81 -16.26 -13.18
N ILE A 480 1.07 -16.74 -12.18
CA ILE A 480 1.53 -17.82 -11.30
C ILE A 480 1.17 -19.17 -11.91
N PHE A 481 2.19 -20.01 -12.13
CA PHE A 481 2.03 -21.41 -12.53
C PHE A 481 1.86 -22.32 -11.31
N ALA A 482 2.66 -22.10 -10.27
CA ALA A 482 2.61 -22.84 -9.01
C ALA A 482 3.18 -21.99 -7.87
N GLU A 483 2.84 -22.30 -6.63
CA GLU A 483 3.37 -21.64 -5.43
C GLU A 483 4.32 -22.56 -4.65
N TYR A 484 5.37 -21.96 -4.09
CA TYR A 484 6.31 -22.59 -3.15
C TYR A 484 6.33 -21.79 -1.83
N PRO A 485 5.43 -22.09 -0.87
CA PRO A 485 5.39 -21.42 0.42
C PRO A 485 6.48 -21.94 1.38
N ALA A 486 6.70 -21.25 2.50
CA ALA A 486 7.61 -21.73 3.55
C ALA A 486 7.08 -23.03 4.19
N GLY A 487 7.94 -24.06 4.30
CA GLY A 487 7.66 -25.27 5.08
C GLY A 487 6.90 -26.41 4.36
N LYS A 488 7.14 -26.69 3.07
CA LYS A 488 6.43 -27.76 2.33
C LYS A 488 7.30 -28.77 1.56
N GLN A 489 6.64 -29.90 1.27
CA GLN A 489 7.11 -31.24 0.87
C GLN A 489 7.47 -31.45 -0.61
N LYS A 490 7.15 -30.52 -1.53
CA LYS A 490 7.42 -30.68 -2.97
C LYS A 490 8.79 -30.09 -3.32
N SER A 491 9.53 -30.76 -4.20
CA SER A 491 10.83 -30.26 -4.71
C SER A 491 10.63 -28.98 -5.53
N LEU A 492 11.35 -27.91 -5.18
CA LEU A 492 11.36 -26.66 -5.96
C LEU A 492 11.84 -26.90 -7.39
N THR A 493 12.87 -27.76 -7.53
CA THR A 493 13.43 -28.17 -8.81
C THR A 493 12.36 -28.79 -9.71
N ASP A 494 11.55 -29.70 -9.17
CA ASP A 494 10.51 -30.40 -9.95
C ASP A 494 9.44 -29.43 -10.43
N LEU A 495 9.06 -28.46 -9.60
CA LEU A 495 8.14 -27.39 -10.00
C LEU A 495 8.72 -26.56 -11.15
N CYS A 496 10.00 -26.18 -11.08
CA CYS A 496 10.66 -25.41 -12.13
C CYS A 496 10.80 -26.21 -13.44
N LEU A 497 11.09 -27.51 -13.36
CA LEU A 497 11.15 -28.38 -14.54
C LEU A 497 9.77 -28.59 -15.18
N ASN A 498 8.73 -28.73 -14.37
CA ASN A 498 7.35 -28.79 -14.86
C ASN A 498 6.91 -27.47 -15.50
N LEU A 499 7.28 -26.34 -14.91
CA LEU A 499 7.09 -25.02 -15.51
C LEU A 499 7.76 -24.96 -16.89
N LEU A 500 9.03 -25.37 -17.00
CA LEU A 500 9.77 -25.36 -18.28
C LEU A 500 9.09 -26.24 -19.34
N LYS A 501 8.60 -27.41 -18.96
CA LYS A 501 7.87 -28.32 -19.86
C LYS A 501 6.56 -27.70 -20.36
N GLU A 502 5.82 -27.02 -19.49
CA GLU A 502 4.57 -26.35 -19.85
C GLU A 502 4.82 -25.11 -20.71
N GLN A 503 5.76 -24.25 -20.32
CA GLN A 503 6.10 -23.03 -21.05
C GLN A 503 6.64 -23.32 -22.45
N LYS A 504 7.38 -24.43 -22.64
CA LYS A 504 7.78 -24.86 -24.00
C LYS A 504 6.62 -25.21 -24.92
N LYS A 505 5.45 -25.58 -24.39
CA LYS A 505 4.25 -25.86 -25.19
C LYS A 505 3.49 -24.59 -25.54
N ASN A 506 3.40 -23.68 -24.56
CA ASN A 506 2.49 -22.53 -24.63
C ASN A 506 3.19 -21.20 -24.96
N TRP A 507 4.52 -21.18 -24.97
CA TRP A 507 5.31 -19.99 -25.27
C TRP A 507 6.35 -20.28 -26.36
N MET A 508 5.94 -20.03 -27.62
CA MET A 508 6.72 -20.37 -28.82
C MET A 508 8.13 -19.73 -28.83
N ARG A 509 8.27 -18.51 -28.30
CA ARG A 509 9.58 -17.85 -28.17
C ARG A 509 10.56 -18.67 -27.33
N LEU A 510 10.11 -19.21 -26.19
CA LEU A 510 10.94 -20.07 -25.34
C LEU A 510 11.22 -21.41 -26.01
N ALA A 511 10.25 -21.98 -26.71
CA ALA A 511 10.41 -23.23 -27.44
C ALA A 511 11.52 -23.11 -28.50
N ASN A 512 11.51 -22.03 -29.28
CA ASN A 512 12.53 -21.73 -30.29
C ASN A 512 13.89 -21.49 -29.63
N ALA A 513 13.97 -20.66 -28.58
CA ALA A 513 15.23 -20.41 -27.87
C ALA A 513 15.85 -21.71 -27.30
N CYS A 514 15.02 -22.63 -26.80
CA CYS A 514 15.49 -23.93 -26.33
C CYS A 514 15.94 -24.87 -27.46
N ARG A 515 15.36 -24.74 -28.66
CA ARG A 515 15.77 -25.48 -29.86
C ARG A 515 17.12 -24.96 -30.36
N ASP A 516 17.27 -23.64 -30.47
CA ASP A 516 18.50 -22.97 -30.92
C ASP A 516 19.67 -23.26 -29.97
N LEU A 517 19.39 -23.42 -28.67
CA LEU A 517 20.39 -23.81 -27.68
C LEU A 517 21.04 -25.19 -27.99
N VAL A 518 20.34 -26.09 -28.68
CA VAL A 518 20.92 -27.39 -29.10
C VAL A 518 21.99 -27.20 -30.17
N SER A 519 21.92 -26.12 -30.95
CA SER A 519 22.86 -25.79 -32.02
C SER A 519 24.08 -24.97 -31.56
N VAL A 520 24.13 -24.61 -30.27
CA VAL A 520 25.24 -23.87 -29.66
C VAL A 520 26.52 -24.70 -29.70
N ARG A 521 27.62 -24.09 -30.15
CA ARG A 521 28.93 -24.76 -30.26
C ARG A 521 29.77 -24.46 -29.03
N THR A 522 30.51 -25.45 -28.55
CA THR A 522 31.45 -25.29 -27.44
C THR A 522 32.82 -25.84 -27.83
N ARG A 523 33.89 -25.27 -27.26
CA ARG A 523 35.23 -25.88 -27.30
C ARG A 523 35.96 -25.61 -26.00
N GLU A 524 36.79 -26.56 -25.59
CA GLU A 524 37.63 -26.39 -24.41
C GLU A 524 38.92 -25.67 -24.78
N LEU A 525 39.32 -24.73 -23.93
CA LEU A 525 40.59 -24.04 -23.99
C LEU A 525 41.36 -24.37 -22.70
N SER A 526 42.57 -24.88 -22.87
CA SER A 526 43.50 -25.18 -21.78
C SER A 526 44.67 -24.19 -21.81
N GLY A 527 45.07 -23.70 -20.64
CA GLY A 527 46.34 -23.03 -20.47
C GLY A 527 46.79 -23.12 -19.02
N GLY A 528 47.92 -23.77 -18.79
CA GLY A 528 48.40 -24.08 -17.45
C GLY A 528 47.42 -24.95 -16.65
N ASN A 529 47.09 -24.50 -15.43
CA ASN A 529 46.42 -25.30 -14.40
C ASN A 529 44.87 -25.28 -14.44
N TYR A 530 44.24 -24.57 -15.38
CA TYR A 530 42.77 -24.41 -15.43
C TYR A 530 42.19 -24.58 -16.85
N ARG A 531 40.97 -25.10 -16.94
CA ARG A 531 40.23 -25.30 -18.20
C ARG A 531 39.04 -24.36 -18.29
N VAL A 532 38.85 -23.76 -19.46
CA VAL A 532 37.73 -22.87 -19.76
C VAL A 532 36.95 -23.43 -20.95
N VAL A 533 35.63 -23.38 -20.88
CA VAL A 533 34.75 -23.71 -22.01
C VAL A 533 34.38 -22.41 -22.72
N LEU A 534 34.72 -22.30 -24.00
CA LEU A 534 34.24 -21.20 -24.85
C LEU A 534 32.96 -21.64 -25.57
N GLN A 535 31.89 -20.87 -25.42
CA GLN A 535 30.57 -21.12 -26.00
C GLN A 535 30.24 -20.07 -27.07
N TYR A 536 29.88 -20.51 -28.27
CA TYR A 536 29.29 -19.67 -29.31
C TYR A 536 27.76 -19.71 -29.23
N ASN A 537 27.15 -18.60 -28.80
CA ASN A 537 25.70 -18.47 -28.67
C ASN A 537 25.21 -17.14 -29.26
N PRO A 538 24.78 -17.10 -30.54
CA PRO A 538 24.40 -15.86 -31.22
C PRO A 538 23.18 -15.18 -30.58
N ALA A 539 22.29 -15.94 -29.93
CA ALA A 539 21.11 -15.38 -29.25
C ALA A 539 21.48 -14.41 -28.10
N ARG A 540 22.74 -14.43 -27.63
CA ARG A 540 23.24 -13.54 -26.59
C ARG A 540 23.67 -12.16 -27.10
N ALA A 541 23.62 -11.89 -28.41
CA ALA A 541 24.07 -10.61 -28.99
C ALA A 541 23.42 -9.38 -28.33
N ILE A 542 22.09 -9.41 -28.16
CA ILE A 542 21.33 -8.30 -27.55
C ILE A 542 21.72 -8.11 -26.09
N ASN A 543 21.71 -9.19 -25.30
CA ASN A 543 22.00 -9.11 -23.86
C ASN A 543 23.45 -8.72 -23.58
N SER A 544 24.41 -9.26 -24.35
CA SER A 544 25.82 -8.92 -24.24
C SER A 544 26.11 -7.49 -24.76
N GLY A 545 25.26 -6.97 -25.65
CA GLY A 545 25.37 -5.64 -26.25
C GLY A 545 24.63 -4.53 -25.51
N ALA A 546 23.75 -4.87 -24.57
CA ALA A 546 22.84 -3.92 -23.95
C ALA A 546 23.60 -2.77 -23.27
N ALA A 547 23.12 -1.54 -23.51
CA ALA A 547 23.53 -0.37 -22.76
C ALA A 547 23.06 -0.48 -21.31
N VAL A 548 23.91 0.00 -20.39
CA VAL A 548 23.71 -0.09 -18.93
C VAL A 548 23.93 1.24 -18.22
N ASP A 549 24.07 2.33 -18.97
CA ASP A 549 24.03 3.68 -18.43
C ASP A 549 22.62 4.01 -17.93
N ALA A 550 22.54 4.92 -16.95
CA ALA A 550 21.31 5.25 -16.26
C ALA A 550 20.23 5.82 -17.21
N GLU A 551 20.62 6.54 -18.26
CA GLU A 551 19.69 7.11 -19.25
C GLU A 551 19.03 6.00 -20.07
N SER A 552 19.83 5.09 -20.63
CA SER A 552 19.34 3.94 -21.40
C SER A 552 18.48 3.00 -20.57
N ILE A 553 18.80 2.81 -19.29
CA ILE A 553 17.99 2.00 -18.37
C ILE A 553 16.63 2.68 -18.11
N LYS A 554 16.62 3.98 -17.79
CA LYS A 554 15.38 4.73 -17.56
C LYS A 554 14.49 4.81 -18.80
N ALA A 555 15.09 4.82 -19.99
CA ALA A 555 14.37 4.92 -21.26
C ALA A 555 13.64 3.64 -21.66
N ARG A 556 13.99 2.46 -21.11
CA ARG A 556 13.39 1.18 -21.48
C ARG A 556 12.53 0.60 -20.36
N PRO A 557 11.33 0.05 -20.66
CA PRO A 557 10.56 -0.69 -19.67
C PRO A 557 11.36 -1.89 -19.14
N CYS A 558 11.46 -2.03 -17.81
CA CYS A 558 12.15 -3.16 -17.20
C CYS A 558 11.40 -4.47 -17.53
N PHE A 559 12.04 -5.38 -18.27
CA PHE A 559 11.45 -6.63 -18.75
C PHE A 559 11.24 -7.69 -17.66
N LEU A 560 11.67 -7.43 -16.42
CA LEU A 560 11.40 -8.29 -15.26
C LEU A 560 10.20 -7.81 -14.43
N CYS A 561 9.70 -6.60 -14.68
CA CYS A 561 8.47 -6.12 -14.06
C CYS A 561 7.27 -6.86 -14.63
N GLN A 562 6.33 -7.22 -13.75
CA GLN A 562 5.13 -7.99 -14.08
C GLN A 562 4.39 -7.45 -15.32
N ASP A 563 4.22 -6.13 -15.38
CA ASP A 563 3.48 -5.45 -16.47
C ASP A 563 4.18 -5.57 -17.83
N ASN A 564 5.49 -5.88 -17.84
CA ASN A 564 6.31 -6.02 -19.04
C ASN A 564 6.68 -7.47 -19.36
N LEU A 565 6.26 -8.44 -18.52
CA LEU A 565 6.47 -9.85 -18.82
C LEU A 565 5.60 -10.25 -20.03
N PRO A 566 6.15 -11.02 -21.00
CA PRO A 566 5.37 -11.64 -22.07
C PRO A 566 4.10 -12.28 -21.54
N VAL A 567 2.98 -12.11 -22.26
CA VAL A 567 1.64 -12.52 -21.79
C VAL A 567 1.62 -13.99 -21.39
N GLU A 568 2.28 -14.84 -22.18
CA GLU A 568 2.37 -16.30 -22.02
C GLU A 568 3.33 -16.73 -20.90
N GLN A 569 4.31 -15.87 -20.55
CA GLN A 569 5.32 -16.21 -19.56
C GLN A 569 4.72 -16.24 -18.15
N ARG A 570 4.78 -17.41 -17.53
CA ARG A 570 4.36 -17.67 -16.14
C ARG A 570 5.56 -18.11 -15.30
N GLY A 571 5.39 -18.13 -13.99
CA GLY A 571 6.45 -18.50 -13.05
C GLY A 571 6.00 -19.24 -11.80
N VAL A 572 6.97 -19.79 -11.07
CA VAL A 572 6.73 -20.33 -9.72
C VAL A 572 6.85 -19.19 -8.70
N LEU A 573 5.78 -18.93 -7.96
CA LEU A 573 5.78 -17.95 -6.87
C LEU A 573 6.56 -18.52 -5.69
N TYR A 574 7.75 -18.00 -5.46
CA TYR A 574 8.62 -18.44 -4.38
C TYR A 574 8.48 -17.52 -3.17
N ARG A 575 7.90 -18.08 -2.09
CA ARG A 575 7.74 -17.47 -0.76
C ARG A 575 7.15 -16.05 -0.80
N ASN A 576 6.20 -15.79 -1.70
CA ASN A 576 5.52 -14.51 -1.90
C ASN A 576 6.46 -13.30 -2.14
N LYS A 577 7.70 -13.54 -2.57
CA LYS A 577 8.70 -12.48 -2.78
C LYS A 577 9.33 -12.53 -4.17
N TYR A 578 9.57 -13.73 -4.69
CA TYR A 578 10.21 -13.93 -5.98
C TYR A 578 9.30 -14.68 -6.94
N LEU A 579 9.48 -14.42 -8.23
CA LEU A 579 8.90 -15.19 -9.32
C LEU A 579 10.03 -15.91 -10.07
N ILE A 580 9.99 -17.24 -10.08
CA ILE A 580 10.96 -18.05 -10.84
C ILE A 580 10.41 -18.28 -12.24
N LEU A 581 11.13 -17.76 -13.23
CA LEU A 581 10.76 -17.71 -14.63
C LEU A 581 11.70 -18.58 -15.46
N CYS A 582 11.19 -19.16 -16.55
CA CYS A 582 12.06 -19.72 -17.59
C CYS A 582 12.87 -18.60 -18.25
N ASN A 583 14.19 -18.75 -18.35
CA ASN A 583 15.01 -17.74 -19.02
C ASN A 583 14.76 -17.79 -20.55
N PRO A 584 14.30 -16.69 -21.19
CA PRO A 584 13.99 -16.68 -22.62
C PRO A 584 15.22 -16.73 -23.53
N VAL A 585 16.42 -16.49 -22.99
CA VAL A 585 17.69 -16.56 -23.73
C VAL A 585 18.69 -17.43 -22.94
N PRO A 586 18.39 -18.74 -22.83
CA PRO A 586 19.12 -19.64 -21.94
C PRO A 586 20.56 -19.89 -22.42
N ILE A 587 21.46 -20.05 -21.47
CA ILE A 587 22.88 -20.45 -21.70
C ILE A 587 23.05 -21.97 -21.57
N PHE A 588 22.22 -22.59 -20.72
CA PHE A 588 22.22 -24.02 -20.44
C PHE A 588 20.79 -24.56 -20.50
N LYS A 589 20.65 -25.87 -20.64
CA LYS A 589 19.36 -26.52 -20.40
C LYS A 589 18.97 -26.27 -18.93
N ASN A 590 17.68 -26.08 -18.67
CA ASN A 590 17.13 -25.82 -17.34
C ASN A 590 17.71 -24.55 -16.67
N HIS A 591 17.74 -23.45 -17.42
CA HIS A 591 18.17 -22.14 -16.93
C HIS A 591 16.94 -21.31 -16.53
N PHE A 592 16.91 -20.88 -15.26
CA PHE A 592 15.84 -20.04 -14.72
C PHE A 592 16.33 -18.64 -14.31
N THR A 593 15.46 -17.65 -14.46
CA THR A 593 15.63 -16.30 -13.94
C THR A 593 14.72 -16.13 -12.73
N ILE A 594 15.22 -15.61 -11.62
CA ILE A 594 14.47 -15.47 -10.36
C ILE A 594 14.41 -13.97 -10.03
N CYS A 595 13.31 -13.29 -10.29
CA CYS A 595 13.17 -11.85 -10.04
C CYS A 595 12.28 -11.55 -8.84
N THR A 596 12.49 -10.41 -8.19
CA THR A 596 11.57 -9.92 -7.16
C THR A 596 10.25 -9.45 -7.77
N LEU A 597 9.13 -9.64 -7.05
CA LEU A 597 7.83 -9.14 -7.50
C LEU A 597 7.77 -7.61 -7.56
N LYS A 598 8.49 -6.95 -6.63
CA LYS A 598 8.67 -5.50 -6.62
C LYS A 598 9.92 -5.14 -7.42
N HIS A 599 9.90 -4.00 -8.10
CA HIS A 599 11.09 -3.42 -8.70
C HIS A 599 11.98 -2.89 -7.57
N GLU A 600 12.98 -3.69 -7.18
CA GLU A 600 13.95 -3.40 -6.13
C GLU A 600 15.34 -3.26 -6.77
N PRO A 601 16.23 -2.37 -6.28
CA PRO A 601 17.59 -2.26 -6.82
C PRO A 601 18.34 -3.60 -6.84
N GLN A 602 19.18 -3.82 -7.86
CA GLN A 602 20.03 -5.01 -7.99
C GLN A 602 21.17 -4.95 -6.94
N GLU A 603 20.85 -5.32 -5.70
CA GLU A 603 21.77 -5.33 -4.56
C GLU A 603 21.62 -6.62 -3.74
N ILE A 604 22.75 -7.28 -3.44
CA ILE A 604 22.76 -8.56 -2.72
C ILE A 604 22.57 -8.40 -1.22
N ALA A 605 23.07 -7.31 -0.62
CA ALA A 605 23.15 -7.18 0.85
C ALA A 605 21.78 -7.33 1.53
N SER A 606 20.73 -6.75 0.95
CA SER A 606 19.36 -6.82 1.47
C SER A 606 18.64 -8.14 1.19
N SER A 607 19.20 -8.97 0.29
CA SER A 607 18.56 -10.17 -0.26
C SER A 607 19.36 -11.46 -0.02
N LEU A 608 20.52 -11.36 0.61
CA LEU A 608 21.47 -12.46 0.78
C LEU A 608 20.89 -13.68 1.50
N LEU A 609 20.13 -13.51 2.58
CA LEU A 609 19.46 -14.64 3.24
C LEU A 609 18.47 -15.35 2.31
N SER A 610 17.73 -14.59 1.48
CA SER A 610 16.83 -15.17 0.48
C SER A 610 17.60 -15.90 -0.62
N PHE A 611 18.75 -15.37 -1.03
CA PHE A 611 19.65 -16.00 -2.00
C PHE A 611 20.21 -17.33 -1.48
N LEU A 612 20.69 -17.37 -0.22
CA LEU A 612 21.18 -18.60 0.43
C LEU A 612 20.06 -19.64 0.58
N GLN A 613 18.86 -19.21 0.94
CA GLN A 613 17.71 -20.10 1.05
C GLN A 613 17.27 -20.66 -0.30
N LEU A 614 17.25 -19.84 -1.36
CA LEU A 614 16.99 -20.30 -2.72
C LEU A 614 17.98 -21.40 -3.11
N ALA A 615 19.28 -21.22 -2.83
CA ALA A 615 20.29 -22.23 -3.12
C ALA A 615 20.09 -23.54 -2.34
N ALA A 616 19.50 -23.48 -1.15
CA ALA A 616 19.17 -24.66 -0.34
C ALA A 616 17.85 -25.35 -0.74
N ASP A 617 16.87 -24.58 -1.23
CA ASP A 617 15.57 -25.11 -1.65
C ASP A 617 15.65 -25.75 -3.06
N PHE A 618 16.57 -25.27 -3.92
CA PHE A 618 16.95 -25.99 -5.13
C PHE A 618 17.73 -27.28 -4.78
N SER A 619 17.66 -28.30 -5.65
CA SER A 619 18.43 -29.52 -5.45
C SER A 619 19.94 -29.26 -5.53
N SER A 620 20.74 -30.18 -4.97
CA SER A 620 22.21 -30.08 -4.96
C SER A 620 22.84 -30.05 -6.36
N GLU A 621 22.05 -30.35 -7.40
CA GLU A 621 22.41 -30.28 -8.81
C GLU A 621 22.35 -28.87 -9.40
N TYR A 622 21.85 -27.87 -8.68
CA TYR A 622 21.75 -26.49 -9.15
C TYR A 622 22.69 -25.55 -8.40
N ALA A 623 23.12 -24.50 -9.10
CA ALA A 623 23.79 -23.34 -8.53
C ALA A 623 22.94 -22.09 -8.77
N VAL A 624 22.81 -21.26 -7.74
CA VAL A 624 22.15 -19.95 -7.83
C VAL A 624 23.22 -18.88 -7.99
N LEU A 625 22.99 -17.95 -8.91
CA LEU A 625 23.93 -16.96 -9.38
C LEU A 625 23.40 -15.56 -9.11
N TYR A 626 24.31 -14.65 -8.75
CA TYR A 626 24.05 -13.23 -8.67
C TYR A 626 25.13 -12.47 -9.45
N ASN A 627 24.68 -11.51 -10.25
CA ASN A 627 25.52 -10.56 -10.96
C ASN A 627 25.21 -9.17 -10.41
N GLY A 628 26.21 -8.45 -9.91
CA GLY A 628 26.04 -7.03 -9.56
C GLY A 628 25.65 -6.19 -10.79
N PRO A 629 25.12 -4.97 -10.58
CA PRO A 629 24.54 -4.14 -11.64
C PRO A 629 25.52 -3.86 -12.79
N ALA A 630 26.80 -3.68 -12.48
CA ALA A 630 27.88 -3.49 -13.44
C ALA A 630 28.70 -4.77 -13.71
N CYS A 631 28.15 -5.96 -13.45
CA CYS A 631 28.87 -7.24 -13.56
C CYS A 631 28.10 -8.29 -14.37
N GLY A 632 27.44 -7.87 -15.45
CA GLY A 632 26.69 -8.78 -16.33
C GLY A 632 25.26 -9.09 -15.85
N ALA A 633 24.68 -8.26 -14.99
CA ALA A 633 23.25 -8.29 -14.68
C ALA A 633 22.44 -7.97 -15.95
N SER A 634 21.37 -8.73 -16.20
CA SER A 634 20.52 -8.46 -17.38
C SER A 634 19.57 -7.28 -17.17
N ALA A 635 19.15 -7.04 -15.93
CA ALA A 635 18.42 -5.87 -15.49
C ALA A 635 19.17 -5.26 -14.29
N PRO A 636 20.03 -4.25 -14.50
CA PRO A 636 20.86 -3.67 -13.46
C PRO A 636 20.08 -2.85 -12.41
N ASP A 637 18.80 -2.58 -12.66
CA ASP A 637 17.88 -1.81 -11.83
C ASP A 637 16.86 -2.66 -11.07
N HIS A 638 16.72 -3.95 -11.41
CA HIS A 638 15.73 -4.86 -10.81
C HIS A 638 16.37 -6.13 -10.29
N LEU A 639 16.33 -6.33 -8.96
CA LEU A 639 16.83 -7.48 -8.24
C LEU A 639 16.40 -8.82 -8.85
N HIS A 640 17.38 -9.56 -9.36
CA HIS A 640 17.22 -10.90 -9.86
C HIS A 640 18.46 -11.78 -9.67
N PHE A 641 18.18 -13.08 -9.58
CA PHE A 641 19.15 -14.16 -9.57
C PHE A 641 18.94 -15.05 -10.80
N GLN A 642 19.86 -15.98 -11.01
CA GLN A 642 19.70 -17.05 -12.00
C GLN A 642 19.94 -18.40 -11.34
N ALA A 643 19.25 -19.45 -11.78
CA ALA A 643 19.54 -20.82 -11.37
C ALA A 643 19.91 -21.66 -12.60
N VAL A 644 21.04 -22.36 -12.51
CA VAL A 644 21.58 -23.19 -13.58
C VAL A 644 22.07 -24.52 -13.04
N PRO A 645 22.16 -25.58 -13.86
CA PRO A 645 22.74 -26.84 -13.42
C PRO A 645 24.22 -26.67 -13.06
N LYS A 646 24.58 -27.11 -11.84
CA LYS A 646 25.93 -27.10 -11.29
C LYS A 646 26.92 -27.87 -12.16
N SER A 647 26.47 -28.97 -12.78
CA SER A 647 27.30 -29.81 -13.65
C SER A 647 27.85 -29.07 -14.87
N ASN A 648 27.19 -27.98 -15.28
CA ASN A 648 27.63 -27.12 -16.38
C ASN A 648 28.68 -26.08 -15.98
N LEU A 649 29.04 -25.98 -14.70
CA LEU A 649 30.02 -25.02 -14.19
C LEU A 649 31.30 -25.76 -13.77
N PRO A 650 32.35 -25.79 -14.63
CA PRO A 650 33.59 -26.52 -14.37
C PRO A 650 34.25 -26.15 -13.05
N PHE A 651 34.08 -24.89 -12.61
CA PHE A 651 34.70 -24.33 -11.41
C PHE A 651 34.45 -25.13 -10.12
N PHE A 652 33.29 -25.78 -9.96
CA PHE A 652 32.99 -26.55 -8.75
C PHE A 652 33.93 -27.75 -8.54
N ARG A 653 34.58 -28.25 -9.60
CA ARG A 653 35.55 -29.36 -9.51
C ARG A 653 36.90 -28.91 -8.96
N GLU A 654 37.15 -27.60 -8.97
CA GLU A 654 38.48 -27.02 -8.74
C GLU A 654 38.66 -26.43 -7.34
N PHE A 655 37.66 -26.55 -6.45
CA PHE A 655 37.74 -26.00 -5.07
C PHE A 655 38.91 -26.54 -4.25
N LYS A 656 39.43 -27.72 -4.60
CA LYS A 656 40.63 -28.30 -3.97
C LYS A 656 41.91 -27.49 -4.24
N LYS A 657 41.93 -26.65 -5.28
CA LYS A 657 43.07 -25.78 -5.63
C LYS A 657 43.06 -24.44 -4.89
N LEU A 658 42.04 -24.17 -4.06
CA LEU A 658 41.96 -22.94 -3.26
C LEU A 658 42.68 -23.12 -1.93
N SER A 659 43.48 -22.12 -1.56
CA SER A 659 44.26 -22.12 -0.31
C SER A 659 43.39 -21.71 0.87
N VAL A 660 43.47 -22.49 1.96
CA VAL A 660 42.81 -22.17 3.23
C VAL A 660 43.45 -20.94 3.85
N VAL A 661 42.62 -19.98 4.27
CA VAL A 661 43.12 -18.78 4.95
C VAL A 661 43.56 -19.14 6.37
N LYS A 662 44.79 -18.78 6.75
CA LYS A 662 45.35 -19.12 8.07
C LYS A 662 44.46 -18.59 9.19
N GLY A 663 44.10 -19.45 10.15
CA GLY A 663 43.21 -19.10 11.27
C GLY A 663 41.72 -19.38 11.02
N THR A 664 41.33 -19.84 9.83
CA THR A 664 39.93 -20.17 9.51
C THR A 664 39.83 -21.35 8.55
N SER A 665 39.01 -22.36 8.89
CA SER A 665 38.73 -23.49 8.01
C SER A 665 37.59 -23.22 7.01
N CYS A 666 36.88 -22.10 7.17
CA CYS A 666 35.67 -21.78 6.40
C CYS A 666 35.88 -20.76 5.28
N VAL A 667 37.06 -20.14 5.19
CA VAL A 667 37.42 -19.20 4.13
C VAL A 667 38.59 -19.76 3.33
N ARG A 668 38.40 -19.85 2.01
CA ARG A 668 39.47 -20.20 1.06
C ARG A 668 39.55 -19.14 -0.02
N HIS A 669 40.73 -19.00 -0.62
CA HIS A 669 40.96 -18.03 -1.67
C HIS A 669 41.91 -18.58 -2.74
N SER A 670 41.80 -18.04 -3.95
CA SER A 670 42.69 -18.37 -5.05
C SER A 670 44.02 -17.65 -4.92
N LEU A 671 45.13 -18.37 -5.19
CA LEU A 671 46.36 -17.74 -5.64
C LEU A 671 46.19 -17.32 -7.10
N TRP A 672 46.71 -16.14 -7.48
CA TRP A 672 46.48 -15.57 -8.81
C TRP A 672 46.99 -16.50 -9.94
N GLU A 673 48.09 -17.20 -9.68
CA GLU A 673 48.71 -18.19 -10.57
C GLU A 673 47.82 -19.42 -10.85
N SER A 674 46.85 -19.70 -9.99
CA SER A 674 46.00 -20.89 -10.09
C SER A 674 44.72 -20.67 -10.92
N PHE A 675 44.19 -19.44 -10.98
CA PHE A 675 42.88 -19.16 -11.57
C PHE A 675 42.81 -17.92 -12.49
N ASP A 676 43.87 -17.11 -12.55
CA ASP A 676 43.97 -15.86 -13.33
C ASP A 676 42.92 -14.79 -12.97
N ARG A 677 42.21 -14.97 -11.85
CA ARG A 677 41.17 -14.08 -11.33
C ARG A 677 41.04 -14.21 -9.82
N CYS A 678 40.50 -13.17 -9.21
CA CYS A 678 40.23 -13.12 -7.77
C CYS A 678 39.01 -13.98 -7.41
N VAL A 679 39.21 -14.99 -6.56
CA VAL A 679 38.15 -15.85 -6.05
C VAL A 679 38.24 -16.05 -4.54
N ILE A 680 37.10 -15.87 -3.86
CA ILE A 680 36.90 -16.20 -2.46
C ILE A 680 35.83 -17.29 -2.37
N LEU A 681 36.10 -18.37 -1.63
CA LEU A 681 35.13 -19.39 -1.29
C LEU A 681 34.83 -19.31 0.21
N LEU A 682 33.56 -19.20 0.53
CA LEU A 682 33.03 -19.23 1.89
C LEU A 682 32.18 -20.49 2.06
N GLU A 683 32.47 -21.26 3.11
CA GLU A 683 31.74 -22.50 3.43
C GLU A 683 31.15 -22.43 4.84
N ALA A 684 29.87 -22.78 4.99
CA ALA A 684 29.23 -22.86 6.30
C ALA A 684 28.08 -23.86 6.31
N LYS A 685 27.78 -24.41 7.48
CA LYS A 685 26.57 -25.22 7.75
C LYS A 685 25.38 -24.39 8.25
N ASN A 686 25.55 -23.08 8.42
CA ASN A 686 24.53 -22.20 8.95
C ASN A 686 24.42 -20.94 8.07
N ALA A 687 23.23 -20.72 7.51
CA ALA A 687 22.98 -19.60 6.59
C ALA A 687 23.15 -18.22 7.25
N GLU A 688 22.79 -18.05 8.53
CA GLU A 688 22.96 -16.77 9.24
C GLU A 688 24.44 -16.44 9.46
N ARG A 689 25.25 -17.45 9.80
CA ARG A 689 26.70 -17.29 9.94
C ARG A 689 27.32 -16.89 8.60
N LEU A 690 26.96 -17.59 7.51
CA LEU A 690 27.45 -17.26 6.18
C LEU A 690 27.01 -15.87 5.74
N ASN A 691 25.77 -15.48 6.04
CA ASN A 691 25.26 -14.15 5.76
C ASN A 691 26.10 -13.07 6.45
N LYS A 692 26.41 -13.24 7.75
CA LYS A 692 27.29 -12.30 8.47
C LYS A 692 28.68 -12.22 7.86
N GLN A 693 29.26 -13.36 7.45
CA GLN A 693 30.58 -13.40 6.83
C GLN A 693 30.62 -12.65 5.49
N VAL A 694 29.62 -12.83 4.63
CA VAL A 694 29.54 -12.12 3.35
C VAL A 694 29.30 -10.63 3.57
N LEU A 695 28.41 -10.24 4.50
CA LEU A 695 28.20 -8.81 4.81
C LEU A 695 29.47 -8.14 5.33
N ASN A 696 30.25 -8.85 6.17
CA ASN A 696 31.56 -8.37 6.61
C ASN A 696 32.54 -8.24 5.43
N LEU A 697 32.60 -9.24 4.54
CA LEU A 697 33.41 -9.17 3.33
C LEU A 697 33.04 -7.94 2.49
N LEU A 698 31.75 -7.66 2.26
CA LEU A 698 31.30 -6.49 1.52
C LEU A 698 31.76 -5.19 2.20
N ALA A 699 31.60 -5.08 3.52
CA ALA A 699 32.03 -3.89 4.27
C ALA A 699 33.56 -3.68 4.21
N VAL A 700 34.35 -4.74 4.33
CA VAL A 700 35.81 -4.70 4.18
C VAL A 700 36.21 -4.22 2.79
N VAL A 701 35.60 -4.79 1.74
CA VAL A 701 35.87 -4.39 0.36
C VAL A 701 35.49 -2.93 0.12
N GLN A 702 34.35 -2.48 0.63
CA GLN A 702 33.92 -1.08 0.54
C GLN A 702 34.91 -0.12 1.23
N GLY A 703 35.37 -0.47 2.42
CA GLY A 703 36.36 0.33 3.16
C GLY A 703 37.71 0.43 2.44
N ILE A 704 38.19 -0.68 1.88
CA ILE A 704 39.47 -0.72 1.13
C ILE A 704 39.36 0.04 -0.20
N LEU A 705 38.26 -0.14 -0.94
CA LEU A 705 38.03 0.54 -2.21
C LEU A 705 37.54 1.99 -2.05
N LYS A 706 37.20 2.41 -0.83
CA LYS A 706 36.64 3.73 -0.49
C LYS A 706 35.37 4.05 -1.29
N ILE A 707 34.46 3.08 -1.37
CA ILE A 707 33.17 3.21 -2.05
C ILE A 707 32.02 3.07 -1.05
N ASN A 708 30.90 3.74 -1.33
CA ASN A 708 29.68 3.63 -0.53
C ASN A 708 28.69 2.61 -1.12
N ASP A 709 28.77 2.37 -2.43
CA ASP A 709 27.89 1.45 -3.15
C ASP A 709 28.36 -0.01 -3.05
N GLU A 710 27.53 -0.95 -3.50
CA GLU A 710 27.91 -2.35 -3.60
C GLU A 710 29.15 -2.52 -4.49
N PRO A 711 30.20 -3.24 -4.03
CA PRO A 711 31.36 -3.50 -4.87
C PRO A 711 30.97 -4.31 -6.09
N MET A 712 31.67 -4.10 -7.20
CA MET A 712 31.50 -4.89 -8.41
C MET A 712 31.75 -6.37 -8.10
N ILE A 713 30.71 -7.19 -8.19
CA ILE A 713 30.73 -8.56 -7.67
C ILE A 713 29.94 -9.54 -8.54
N ASN A 714 30.42 -10.78 -8.62
CA ASN A 714 29.63 -11.93 -9.04
C ASN A 714 29.64 -12.98 -7.92
N ILE A 715 28.49 -13.59 -7.65
CA ILE A 715 28.36 -14.60 -6.60
C ILE A 715 27.72 -15.86 -7.17
N ILE A 716 28.22 -17.01 -6.75
CA ILE A 716 27.66 -18.32 -7.07
C ILE A 716 27.49 -19.10 -5.77
N CYS A 717 26.30 -19.64 -5.53
CA CYS A 717 26.03 -20.43 -4.34
C CYS A 717 25.42 -21.78 -4.72
N ASN A 718 25.91 -22.83 -4.07
CA ASN A 718 25.32 -24.17 -4.12
C ASN A 718 25.20 -24.70 -2.69
N TYR A 719 24.11 -25.44 -2.44
CA TYR A 719 23.92 -26.19 -1.20
C TYR A 719 24.05 -27.68 -1.49
N SER A 720 24.93 -28.38 -0.78
CA SER A 720 25.12 -29.81 -0.95
C SER A 720 25.65 -30.40 0.34
N GLY A 721 25.28 -31.64 0.71
CA GLY A 721 25.87 -32.33 1.86
C GLY A 721 25.84 -31.53 3.17
N ASP A 722 24.72 -30.85 3.46
CA ASP A 722 24.51 -30.04 4.67
C ASP A 722 25.45 -28.83 4.82
N HIS A 723 25.91 -28.25 3.71
CA HIS A 723 26.69 -27.02 3.73
C HIS A 723 26.45 -26.16 2.49
N TRP A 724 26.51 -24.85 2.69
CA TRP A 724 26.58 -23.85 1.63
C TRP A 724 28.02 -23.69 1.18
N ARG A 725 28.21 -23.63 -0.13
CA ARG A 725 29.46 -23.20 -0.79
C ARG A 725 29.15 -21.95 -1.60
N LEU A 726 29.64 -20.81 -1.14
CA LEU A 726 29.43 -19.52 -1.76
C LEU A 726 30.77 -19.01 -2.32
N VAL A 727 30.82 -18.88 -3.63
CA VAL A 727 31.95 -18.35 -4.39
C VAL A 727 31.69 -16.89 -4.69
N VAL A 728 32.67 -16.03 -4.41
CA VAL A 728 32.68 -14.61 -4.73
C VAL A 728 33.80 -14.33 -5.72
N PHE A 729 33.45 -13.68 -6.83
CA PHE A 729 34.40 -13.05 -7.74
C PHE A 729 34.32 -11.54 -7.55
N LEU A 730 35.37 -10.94 -6.99
CA LEU A 730 35.48 -9.50 -6.88
C LEU A 730 36.02 -8.91 -8.18
N ARG A 731 35.35 -7.88 -8.67
CA ARG A 731 35.56 -7.29 -10.00
C ARG A 731 36.09 -5.86 -9.86
N GLN A 732 36.82 -5.41 -10.86
CA GLN A 732 37.29 -4.02 -10.99
C GLN A 732 36.78 -3.33 -12.25
N LYS A 733 36.34 -4.09 -13.26
CA LYS A 733 35.74 -3.58 -14.50
C LYS A 733 34.52 -4.40 -14.90
N HIS A 734 33.54 -3.73 -15.49
CA HIS A 734 32.33 -4.38 -16.03
C HIS A 734 32.69 -5.22 -17.25
N ARG A 735 33.28 -4.57 -18.26
CA ARG A 735 33.67 -5.17 -19.54
C ARG A 735 35.16 -4.92 -19.76
N PRO A 736 35.88 -5.88 -20.39
CA PRO A 736 37.28 -5.66 -20.77
C PRO A 736 37.36 -4.59 -21.86
N ASP A 737 38.51 -3.92 -21.99
CA ASP A 737 38.73 -2.86 -22.98
C ASP A 737 38.53 -3.40 -24.42
N SER A 738 38.89 -4.67 -24.63
CA SER A 738 38.68 -5.39 -25.89
C SER A 738 37.21 -5.49 -26.35
N TYR A 739 36.25 -5.30 -25.44
CA TYR A 739 34.82 -5.23 -25.77
C TYR A 739 34.46 -3.99 -26.59
N PHE A 740 35.14 -2.87 -26.30
CA PHE A 740 34.87 -1.56 -26.89
C PHE A 740 35.69 -1.29 -28.16
N THR A 741 36.70 -2.14 -28.45
CA THR A 741 37.47 -2.09 -29.69
C THR A 741 36.57 -2.24 -30.92
N LYS A 742 36.89 -1.52 -32.01
CA LYS A 742 36.15 -1.59 -33.28
C LYS A 742 36.75 -2.61 -34.25
N GLY A 743 35.94 -3.12 -35.17
CA GLY A 743 36.36 -3.99 -36.27
C GLY A 743 36.82 -5.39 -35.83
N LYS A 744 37.69 -6.02 -36.63
CA LYS A 744 38.13 -7.42 -36.48
C LYS A 744 38.88 -7.72 -35.16
N LYS A 745 39.35 -6.70 -34.44
CA LYS A 745 40.05 -6.84 -33.15
C LYS A 745 39.10 -6.85 -31.94
N ARG A 746 37.79 -6.66 -32.14
CA ARG A 746 36.80 -6.64 -31.05
C ARG A 746 36.63 -8.03 -30.44
N ILE A 747 36.68 -8.09 -29.11
CA ILE A 747 36.30 -9.29 -28.34
C ILE A 747 35.01 -8.99 -27.59
N PHE A 748 33.89 -9.43 -28.15
CA PHE A 748 32.57 -9.13 -27.65
C PHE A 748 32.14 -10.12 -26.55
N ILE A 749 32.77 -9.95 -25.39
CA ILE A 749 32.53 -10.73 -24.17
C ILE A 749 32.27 -9.74 -23.02
N SER A 750 31.18 -9.96 -22.28
CA SER A 750 30.77 -9.16 -21.13
C SER A 750 30.65 -10.08 -19.91
N PRO A 751 31.74 -10.33 -19.15
CA PRO A 751 31.78 -11.41 -18.18
C PRO A 751 30.76 -11.24 -17.04
N GLY A 752 29.89 -12.23 -16.86
CA GLY A 752 29.06 -12.43 -15.66
C GLY A 752 29.52 -13.62 -14.82
N ALA A 753 28.72 -14.06 -13.84
CA ALA A 753 29.08 -15.16 -12.95
C ALA A 753 29.41 -16.46 -13.70
N VAL A 754 28.68 -16.79 -14.77
CA VAL A 754 28.92 -17.99 -15.59
C VAL A 754 30.29 -17.91 -16.30
N ASP A 755 30.62 -16.75 -16.88
CA ASP A 755 31.92 -16.52 -17.52
C ASP A 755 33.06 -16.60 -16.51
N MET A 756 32.88 -15.99 -15.33
CA MET A 756 33.85 -16.06 -14.23
C MET A 756 34.00 -17.50 -13.66
N ALA A 757 33.00 -18.35 -13.83
CA ALA A 757 33.05 -19.77 -13.48
C ALA A 757 33.63 -20.68 -14.58
N GLY A 758 34.20 -20.10 -15.63
CA GLY A 758 34.91 -20.85 -16.67
C GLY A 758 34.05 -21.31 -17.84
N VAL A 759 32.86 -20.73 -18.04
CA VAL A 759 32.08 -20.91 -19.28
C VAL A 759 31.90 -19.55 -19.93
N VAL A 760 32.83 -19.19 -20.81
CA VAL A 760 32.86 -17.88 -21.46
C VAL A 760 31.98 -17.89 -22.70
N ILE A 761 31.09 -16.92 -22.81
CA ILE A 761 30.08 -16.89 -23.88
C ILE A 761 30.36 -15.74 -24.84
N THR A 762 30.45 -16.06 -26.12
CA THR A 762 30.53 -15.07 -27.19
C THR A 762 29.41 -15.27 -28.21
N PRO A 763 28.74 -14.20 -28.67
CA PRO A 763 27.75 -14.29 -29.73
C PRO A 763 28.36 -14.08 -31.12
N LEU A 764 29.68 -13.85 -31.23
CA LEU A 764 30.38 -13.66 -32.49
C LEU A 764 31.16 -14.92 -32.88
N LEU A 765 30.91 -15.43 -34.09
CA LEU A 765 31.56 -16.63 -34.59
C LEU A 765 33.08 -16.44 -34.72
N ASP A 766 33.53 -15.27 -35.16
CA ASP A 766 34.96 -14.94 -35.27
C ASP A 766 35.67 -14.99 -33.91
N ASN A 767 35.04 -14.46 -32.85
CA ASN A 767 35.58 -14.58 -31.50
C ASN A 767 35.63 -16.04 -31.06
N TYR A 768 34.59 -16.82 -31.35
CA TYR A 768 34.59 -18.24 -31.04
C TYR A 768 35.72 -19.00 -31.75
N ASN A 769 36.01 -18.67 -33.01
CA ASN A 769 37.05 -19.34 -33.79
C ASN A 769 38.48 -18.91 -33.41
N CYS A 770 38.69 -17.63 -33.09
CA CYS A 770 40.05 -17.07 -32.96
C CYS A 770 40.55 -16.95 -31.51
N LEU A 771 39.67 -16.94 -30.49
CA LEU A 771 40.12 -16.76 -29.10
C LEU A 771 40.89 -17.97 -28.59
N ASP A 772 42.04 -17.75 -27.96
CA ASP A 772 42.80 -18.76 -27.25
C ASP A 772 42.70 -18.55 -25.72
N TYR A 773 43.31 -19.44 -24.96
CA TYR A 773 43.32 -19.32 -23.50
C TYR A 773 44.02 -18.03 -23.04
N ASN A 774 45.08 -17.59 -23.73
CA ASN A 774 45.84 -16.39 -23.35
C ASN A 774 44.99 -15.12 -23.46
N ALA A 775 44.14 -15.00 -24.48
CA ALA A 775 43.19 -13.90 -24.61
C ALA A 775 42.18 -13.89 -23.45
N LEU A 776 41.62 -15.05 -23.09
CA LEU A 776 40.67 -15.16 -21.97
C LEU A 776 41.34 -14.86 -20.62
N ARG A 777 42.57 -15.33 -20.43
CA ARG A 777 43.40 -15.01 -19.26
C ARG A 777 43.58 -13.50 -19.09
N LYS A 778 43.86 -12.77 -20.19
CA LYS A 778 43.95 -11.30 -20.15
C LYS A 778 42.63 -10.68 -19.72
N ILE A 779 41.50 -11.14 -20.28
CA ILE A 779 40.17 -10.64 -19.88
C ILE A 779 39.92 -10.87 -18.40
N TYR A 780 40.16 -12.08 -17.88
CA TYR A 780 39.96 -12.40 -16.46
C TYR A 780 40.76 -11.49 -15.53
N ARG A 781 42.05 -11.30 -15.83
CA ARG A 781 42.94 -10.43 -15.06
C ARG A 781 42.51 -8.97 -15.12
N GLU A 782 42.05 -8.52 -16.28
CA GLU A 782 41.62 -7.15 -16.49
C GLU A 782 40.34 -6.83 -15.70
N VAL A 783 39.40 -7.77 -15.64
CA VAL A 783 38.09 -7.52 -15.00
C VAL A 783 38.05 -7.84 -13.51
N SER A 784 39.04 -8.54 -12.96
CA SER A 784 39.15 -8.87 -11.53
C SER A 784 40.00 -7.86 -10.75
N LEU A 785 39.66 -7.64 -9.48
CA LEU A 785 40.55 -6.87 -8.56
C LEU A 785 41.94 -7.49 -8.52
N SER A 786 42.99 -6.66 -8.53
CA SER A 786 44.40 -7.08 -8.48
C SER A 786 44.77 -7.95 -7.27
N GLU A 787 45.88 -8.69 -7.39
CA GLU A 787 46.39 -9.59 -6.34
C GLU A 787 46.73 -8.84 -5.05
N ASN A 788 47.34 -7.66 -5.17
CA ASN A 788 47.65 -6.80 -4.04
C ASN A 788 46.39 -6.39 -3.27
N MET A 789 45.34 -6.00 -4.00
CA MET A 789 44.06 -5.63 -3.40
C MET A 789 43.42 -6.82 -2.68
N MET A 790 43.47 -7.99 -3.31
CA MET A 790 42.95 -9.24 -2.75
C MET A 790 43.68 -9.61 -1.45
N ASN A 791 45.01 -9.51 -1.42
CA ASN A 791 45.81 -9.76 -0.22
C ASN A 791 45.45 -8.80 0.93
N SER A 792 45.21 -7.51 0.63
CA SER A 792 44.73 -6.54 1.63
C SER A 792 43.34 -6.91 2.17
N ILE A 793 42.42 -7.32 1.29
CA ILE A 793 41.07 -7.76 1.70
C ILE A 793 41.16 -8.98 2.63
N ILE A 794 41.94 -10.00 2.26
CA ILE A 794 42.12 -11.20 3.10
C ILE A 794 42.73 -10.84 4.46
N LYS A 795 43.72 -9.93 4.50
CA LYS A 795 44.35 -9.48 5.76
C LYS A 795 43.34 -8.82 6.70
N GLU A 796 42.46 -7.96 6.19
CA GLU A 796 41.43 -7.30 7.01
C GLU A 796 40.31 -8.26 7.44
N ILE A 797 39.94 -9.22 6.58
CA ILE A 797 38.99 -10.28 6.95
C ILE A 797 39.52 -11.09 8.13
N ILE A 798 40.82 -11.41 8.16
CA ILE A 798 41.44 -12.14 9.29
C ILE A 798 41.40 -11.32 10.58
N LYS A 799 41.62 -10.01 10.52
CA LYS A 799 41.60 -9.13 11.71
C LYS A 799 40.21 -8.97 12.34
N GLY A 800 39.16 -9.09 11.53
CA GLY A 800 37.77 -8.92 11.94
C GLY A 800 37.02 -10.22 12.27
N ILE A 801 37.67 -11.38 12.15
CA ILE A 801 37.19 -12.69 12.63
C ILE A 801 37.72 -12.88 14.05
#